data_AF-A0AAN8Z6P0-F1
#
_entry.id   AF-A0AAN8Z6P0-F1
#
_cell.length_a   1.000
_cell.length_b   1.000
_cell.length_c   1.000
_cell.angle_alpha   90.00
_cell.angle_beta   90.00
_cell.angle_gamma   90.00
#
_symmetry.space_group_name_H-M   'P 1'
#
loop_
_entity.id
_entity.type
_entity.pdbx_description
1 polymer ?
#
loop_
_entity_poly.entity_id
_entity_poly.type
_entity_poly.pdbx_seq_one_letter_code
_entity_poly.pdbx_strand_id
1 'polypeptide(L)'
;MEKAVIMLLSLSILLIGQYLTLQSAAEPAVPAIFVFGDSSVDVGTNNYLPSCGATTNFIFYGIDYPHYESTGRFSNGYNIIDTVGMSLLIERELGTNVFLLILMGYEKSPQPFLFYINEDYENFKKSILNGVNFASGGAGILETIGRRFTKVITMNEQIQQFETVRGNISEVMGEKGAASLVSRSLFLFSIGSNEILESFSVNDSSFPVYMTTVMNKFEHQLKDLYQLGARKFALMCVPPLGCCPVKRFFSWSGGCNKGTNASAKMINREIEALLKRLESELKNMRYALGNSYAMFKEMMKNPDKYGFKEIKLACCGGGYFNGFFPCSPLAKLCQHRDEYLFWDKAHPSEAANKLAAEVSTRHSSNLNRKLEMHSFNPLDGSLKQTSLRALMAKVLNHFFLFFISIIVLSLYQVKATVPAVYIFGDSTADVGTNDFLNDSTAKANFLYNGIDYPYSIPTGRFSNGYNSADLIARLWGFGKSPDSFFCLLNNTSSFKRNILRGANFASGGSGIINTTGLQFFLTAENLFDQPKKVRVVSLGEQIQQFATLKSNLSTVLPPEKVDDYLSKSLFLVSVGSNDFFEYANGSTVPKEVFMATLLSEYQNHLQNLYALGARRFGIVSVPPIGCCPYIRYFNKTGGCADDLNNLAQVFYTAVQGLLQNMSSQLTGMKYSLGNAYEMTMNIIQNPLASGEHFHMLFALFPRCVKTSPMSMTYDKCFSNALATGFNVVDAACCGNGTLNAEQPCTVYANLCPNRNKYLFWDRYHPTQVASRLAALTLYGGGRKFVTPMNFSQLALVDL
;
A
#
# COMPACT_ATOMS: atom_id res chain seq x y z
N MET A 1 9.12 -45.26 -1.56
CA MET A 1 8.87 -43.80 -1.57
C MET A 1 10.11 -43.02 -1.95
N GLU A 2 11.24 -43.18 -1.25
CA GLU A 2 12.51 -42.48 -1.55
C GLU A 2 12.95 -42.57 -3.03
N LYS A 3 12.93 -43.77 -3.62
CA LYS A 3 13.30 -43.98 -5.03
C LYS A 3 12.37 -43.25 -6.01
N ALA A 4 11.09 -43.10 -5.68
CA ALA A 4 10.13 -42.38 -6.52
C ALA A 4 10.31 -40.86 -6.41
N VAL A 5 10.64 -40.36 -5.21
CA VAL A 5 10.95 -38.94 -4.96
C VAL A 5 12.24 -38.53 -5.68
N ILE A 6 13.28 -39.37 -5.63
CA ILE A 6 14.55 -39.13 -6.34
C ILE A 6 14.31 -39.14 -7.85
N MET A 7 13.52 -40.07 -8.38
CA MET A 7 13.22 -40.14 -9.81
C MET A 7 12.44 -38.90 -10.29
N LEU A 8 11.48 -38.41 -9.49
CA LEU A 8 10.71 -37.19 -9.78
C LEU A 8 11.57 -35.92 -9.71
N LEU A 9 12.50 -35.82 -8.75
CA LEU A 9 13.48 -34.74 -8.64
C LEU A 9 14.45 -34.74 -9.83
N SER A 10 14.90 -35.91 -10.25
CA SER A 10 15.80 -36.06 -11.42
C SER A 10 15.12 -35.62 -12.71
N LEU A 11 13.85 -36.00 -12.89
CA LEU A 11 13.06 -35.63 -14.06
C LEU A 11 12.77 -34.13 -14.11
N SER A 12 12.49 -33.52 -12.95
CA SER A 12 12.24 -32.08 -12.84
C SER A 12 13.51 -31.25 -13.09
N ILE A 13 14.69 -31.70 -12.64
CA ILE A 13 15.97 -31.05 -12.95
C ILE A 13 16.27 -31.14 -14.46
N LEU A 14 16.02 -32.29 -15.10
CA LEU A 14 16.19 -32.46 -16.55
C LEU A 14 15.23 -31.58 -17.37
N LEU A 15 13.98 -31.46 -16.92
CA LEU A 15 12.97 -30.58 -17.54
C LEU A 15 13.30 -29.10 -17.35
N ILE A 16 13.81 -28.70 -16.17
CA ILE A 16 14.31 -27.34 -15.92
C ILE A 16 15.53 -27.05 -16.80
N GLY A 17 16.45 -28.02 -16.95
CA GLY A 17 17.60 -27.91 -17.85
C GLY A 17 17.18 -27.70 -19.32
N GLN A 18 16.22 -28.49 -19.81
CA GLN A 18 15.68 -28.32 -21.16
C GLN A 18 14.93 -26.99 -21.35
N TYR A 19 14.18 -26.55 -20.34
CA TYR A 19 13.47 -25.27 -20.34
C TYR A 19 14.43 -24.07 -20.35
N LEU A 20 15.53 -24.13 -19.59
CA LEU A 20 16.58 -23.12 -19.57
C LEU A 20 17.36 -23.07 -20.89
N THR A 21 17.57 -24.21 -21.57
CA THR A 21 18.19 -24.23 -22.92
C THR A 21 17.27 -23.71 -24.02
N LEU A 22 15.94 -23.79 -23.85
CA LEU A 22 14.94 -23.18 -24.75
C LEU A 22 14.82 -21.65 -24.55
N GLN A 23 15.41 -21.10 -23.49
CA GLN A 23 15.40 -19.68 -23.17
C GLN A 23 16.56 -18.89 -23.83
N SER A 24 17.44 -19.54 -24.61
CA SER A 24 18.47 -18.81 -25.35
C SER A 24 17.86 -18.03 -26.53
N ALA A 25 17.74 -16.71 -26.30
CA ALA A 25 17.67 -15.63 -27.28
C ALA A 25 16.46 -15.57 -28.23
N ALA A 26 15.28 -15.26 -27.70
CA ALA A 26 14.36 -14.40 -28.42
C ALA A 26 14.61 -12.95 -27.97
N GLU A 27 15.09 -12.08 -28.87
CA GLU A 27 15.18 -10.64 -28.57
C GLU A 27 13.78 -10.07 -28.27
N PRO A 28 13.62 -9.17 -27.28
CA PRO A 28 12.35 -8.52 -27.01
C PRO A 28 11.81 -7.79 -28.27
N ALA A 29 10.51 -7.90 -28.51
CA ALA A 29 9.85 -7.19 -29.62
C ALA A 29 9.98 -5.65 -29.49
N VAL A 30 10.12 -5.15 -28.25
CA VAL A 30 10.34 -3.74 -27.88
C VAL A 30 11.39 -3.66 -26.77
N PRO A 31 12.56 -3.00 -26.98
CA PRO A 31 13.63 -2.95 -25.98
C PRO A 31 13.47 -1.84 -24.93
N ALA A 32 12.83 -0.72 -25.24
CA ALA A 32 12.52 0.34 -24.28
C ALA A 32 11.15 1.00 -24.58
N ILE A 33 10.55 1.62 -23.57
CA ILE A 33 9.28 2.36 -23.69
C ILE A 33 9.49 3.81 -23.24
N PHE A 34 9.34 4.76 -24.15
CA PHE A 34 9.39 6.19 -23.85
C PHE A 34 7.97 6.77 -23.86
N VAL A 35 7.57 7.42 -22.78
CA VAL A 35 6.18 7.84 -22.56
C VAL A 35 6.08 9.36 -22.57
N PHE A 36 5.13 9.90 -23.32
CA PHE A 36 4.85 11.32 -23.42
C PHE A 36 3.37 11.58 -23.20
N GLY A 37 3.01 12.71 -22.60
CA GLY A 37 1.60 13.05 -22.45
C GLY A 37 1.26 13.88 -21.23
N ASP A 38 0.00 13.72 -20.82
CA ASP A 38 -0.63 14.45 -19.73
C ASP A 38 -0.81 13.57 -18.46
N SER A 39 -1.71 14.01 -17.57
CA SER A 39 -2.02 13.34 -16.29
C SER A 39 -2.48 11.89 -16.46
N SER A 40 -3.03 11.51 -17.61
CA SER A 40 -3.50 10.14 -17.87
C SER A 40 -2.37 9.10 -17.90
N VAL A 41 -1.13 9.54 -18.11
CA VAL A 41 0.07 8.69 -18.16
C VAL A 41 1.21 9.22 -17.30
N ASP A 42 0.99 10.27 -16.51
CA ASP A 42 1.94 10.78 -15.50
C ASP A 42 2.08 9.78 -14.35
N VAL A 43 3.32 9.49 -13.97
CA VAL A 43 3.72 8.56 -12.90
C VAL A 43 4.31 9.27 -11.68
N GLY A 44 4.23 10.61 -11.63
CA GLY A 44 4.71 11.42 -10.52
C GLY A 44 5.61 12.59 -10.91
N THR A 45 5.75 12.90 -12.20
CA THR A 45 6.62 13.98 -12.70
C THR A 45 6.32 15.31 -12.02
N ASN A 46 5.04 15.64 -11.87
CA ASN A 46 4.61 16.91 -11.31
C ASN A 46 5.02 17.11 -9.84
N ASN A 47 5.25 16.03 -9.10
CA ASN A 47 5.68 16.11 -7.69
C ASN A 47 7.07 16.74 -7.52
N TYR A 48 7.89 16.71 -8.58
CA TYR A 48 9.23 17.30 -8.60
C TYR A 48 9.21 18.77 -9.04
N LEU A 49 8.05 19.34 -9.36
CA LEU A 49 7.92 20.72 -9.83
C LEU A 49 7.48 21.62 -8.68
N PRO A 50 8.36 22.50 -8.16
CA PRO A 50 7.99 23.45 -7.13
C PRO A 50 6.81 24.32 -7.58
N SER A 51 5.82 24.45 -6.71
CA SER A 51 4.62 25.27 -6.94
C SER A 51 3.75 24.82 -8.10
N CYS A 52 3.85 23.57 -8.58
CA CYS A 52 2.92 23.01 -9.57
C CYS A 52 1.54 22.79 -8.95
N GLY A 53 0.50 23.41 -9.53
CA GLY A 53 -0.89 23.26 -9.10
C GLY A 53 -1.57 21.96 -9.55
N ALA A 54 -0.87 21.12 -10.32
CA ALA A 54 -1.33 19.82 -10.79
C ALA A 54 -0.50 18.68 -10.17
N THR A 55 -0.30 18.72 -8.85
CA THR A 55 0.32 17.62 -8.10
C THR A 55 -0.74 16.69 -7.55
N THR A 56 -0.39 15.41 -7.32
CA THR A 56 -1.28 14.41 -6.72
C THR A 56 -0.53 13.54 -5.71
N ASN A 57 0.48 14.09 -5.02
CA ASN A 57 1.23 13.46 -3.94
C ASN A 57 0.56 13.63 -2.55
N PHE A 58 -0.76 13.67 -2.52
CA PHE A 58 -1.53 13.87 -1.30
C PHE A 58 -2.63 12.81 -1.19
N ILE A 59 -3.31 12.83 -0.05
CA ILE A 59 -4.23 11.77 0.35
C ILE A 59 -5.26 11.40 -0.72
N PHE A 60 -5.56 10.11 -0.75
CA PHE A 60 -6.42 9.38 -1.68
C PHE A 60 -5.78 9.02 -3.03
N TYR A 61 -4.92 9.86 -3.62
CA TYR A 61 -4.18 9.43 -4.81
C TYR A 61 -3.12 8.38 -4.42
N GLY A 62 -3.06 7.27 -5.16
CA GLY A 62 -2.19 6.13 -4.84
C GLY A 62 -2.66 5.25 -3.68
N ILE A 63 -3.90 5.45 -3.17
CA ILE A 63 -4.49 4.66 -2.07
C ILE A 63 -4.62 3.15 -2.35
N ASP A 64 -4.57 2.73 -3.61
CA ASP A 64 -4.56 1.32 -4.05
C ASP A 64 -3.24 0.92 -4.71
N TYR A 65 -2.32 1.89 -4.88
CA TYR A 65 -0.96 1.61 -5.33
C TYR A 65 -0.24 0.74 -4.28
N PRO A 66 0.70 -0.14 -4.67
CA PRO A 66 1.50 -0.87 -3.70
C PRO A 66 2.07 0.04 -2.61
N HIS A 67 1.99 -0.43 -1.36
CA HIS A 67 2.39 0.32 -0.16
C HIS A 67 1.52 1.55 0.19
N TYR A 68 0.38 1.74 -0.50
CA TYR A 68 -0.55 2.85 -0.25
C TYR A 68 0.11 4.22 -0.45
N GLU A 69 1.14 4.28 -1.29
CA GLU A 69 1.96 5.47 -1.51
C GLU A 69 1.38 6.37 -2.59
N SER A 70 1.33 7.66 -2.27
CA SER A 70 0.89 8.68 -3.21
C SER A 70 2.04 9.04 -4.15
N THR A 71 2.15 8.31 -5.25
CA THR A 71 3.27 8.48 -6.20
C THR A 71 3.08 9.66 -7.16
N GLY A 72 1.98 10.42 -7.08
CA GLY A 72 1.62 11.45 -8.06
C GLY A 72 0.97 10.95 -9.35
N ARG A 73 0.45 9.71 -9.34
CA ARG A 73 -0.45 9.22 -10.39
C ARG A 73 -1.84 9.82 -10.18
N PHE A 74 -2.48 10.28 -11.25
CA PHE A 74 -3.84 10.81 -11.23
C PHE A 74 -4.89 9.67 -11.20
N SER A 75 -4.76 8.76 -10.24
CA SER A 75 -5.68 7.64 -10.00
C SER A 75 -5.55 7.16 -8.55
N ASN A 76 -6.45 6.27 -8.13
CA ASN A 76 -6.27 5.55 -6.87
C ASN A 76 -5.06 4.61 -6.88
N GLY A 77 -4.61 4.13 -8.03
CA GLY A 77 -3.49 3.21 -8.12
C GLY A 77 -2.74 3.37 -9.44
N TYR A 78 -2.50 2.26 -10.15
CA TYR A 78 -1.89 2.27 -11.48
C TYR A 78 -2.72 3.08 -12.50
N ASN A 79 -2.02 3.84 -13.34
CA ASN A 79 -2.58 4.46 -14.53
C ASN A 79 -2.52 3.48 -15.73
N ILE A 80 -3.00 3.91 -16.90
CA ILE A 80 -3.07 3.03 -18.07
C ILE A 80 -1.68 2.61 -18.58
N ILE A 81 -0.66 3.49 -18.53
CA ILE A 81 0.68 3.15 -19.01
C ILE A 81 1.39 2.18 -18.09
N ASP A 82 1.17 2.26 -16.78
CA ASP A 82 1.70 1.25 -15.87
C ASP A 82 1.27 -0.15 -16.30
N THR A 83 -0.02 -0.31 -16.65
CA THR A 83 -0.55 -1.61 -17.04
C THR A 83 -0.14 -2.03 -18.45
N VAL A 84 -0.10 -1.10 -19.42
CA VAL A 84 0.39 -1.39 -20.79
C VAL A 84 1.88 -1.75 -20.77
N GLY A 85 2.70 -0.94 -20.10
CA GLY A 85 4.12 -1.15 -19.93
C GLY A 85 4.42 -2.46 -19.22
N MET A 86 3.74 -2.75 -18.11
CA MET A 86 3.84 -4.04 -17.43
C MET A 86 3.44 -5.19 -18.35
N SER A 87 2.33 -5.12 -19.07
CA SER A 87 1.89 -6.21 -19.94
C SER A 87 2.91 -6.52 -21.05
N LEU A 88 3.44 -5.49 -21.72
CA LEU A 88 4.44 -5.64 -22.78
C LEU A 88 5.82 -6.10 -22.24
N LEU A 89 6.20 -5.65 -21.04
CA LEU A 89 7.46 -6.01 -20.37
C LEU A 89 7.38 -7.31 -19.55
N ILE A 90 6.20 -7.91 -19.39
CA ILE A 90 5.98 -9.21 -18.75
C ILE A 90 5.95 -10.33 -19.81
N GLU A 91 5.39 -10.06 -21.00
CA GLU A 91 5.57 -10.94 -22.18
C GLU A 91 7.07 -11.19 -22.47
N ARG A 92 7.93 -10.21 -22.14
CA ARG A 92 9.41 -10.26 -22.21
C ARG A 92 10.05 -11.40 -21.42
N GLU A 93 9.52 -11.82 -20.27
CA GLU A 93 10.28 -12.67 -19.33
C GLU A 93 9.68 -14.06 -19.05
N LEU A 94 8.35 -14.23 -19.06
CA LEU A 94 7.77 -15.41 -18.39
C LEU A 94 6.60 -16.11 -19.10
N GLY A 95 6.05 -15.57 -20.19
CA GLY A 95 4.92 -16.20 -20.90
C GLY A 95 3.70 -16.53 -20.01
N THR A 96 3.52 -15.81 -18.89
CA THR A 96 2.51 -16.10 -17.84
C THR A 96 1.72 -14.86 -17.41
N ASN A 97 0.62 -15.10 -16.68
CA ASN A 97 -0.46 -14.17 -16.35
C ASN A 97 0.00 -12.90 -15.59
N VAL A 98 -0.24 -11.74 -16.21
CA VAL A 98 0.03 -10.36 -15.73
C VAL A 98 -0.52 -10.09 -14.32
N PHE A 99 -1.62 -10.74 -13.94
CA PHE A 99 -2.26 -10.54 -12.64
C PHE A 99 -1.41 -11.02 -11.45
N LEU A 100 -0.58 -12.06 -11.63
CA LEU A 100 0.26 -12.62 -10.55
C LEU A 100 1.45 -11.69 -10.22
N LEU A 101 1.98 -10.96 -11.20
CA LEU A 101 3.15 -10.10 -11.04
C LEU A 101 2.81 -8.72 -10.47
N ILE A 102 1.60 -8.21 -10.77
CA ILE A 102 1.01 -7.05 -10.08
C ILE A 102 0.84 -7.36 -8.57
N LEU A 103 0.43 -8.59 -8.23
CA LEU A 103 0.36 -9.05 -6.84
C LEU A 103 1.74 -9.25 -6.18
N MET A 104 2.81 -9.43 -6.97
CA MET A 104 4.18 -9.61 -6.48
C MET A 104 5.01 -8.32 -6.43
N GLY A 105 4.41 -7.16 -6.72
CA GLY A 105 5.09 -5.85 -6.58
C GLY A 105 6.17 -5.57 -7.63
N TYR A 106 6.08 -6.21 -8.80
CA TYR A 106 7.04 -5.99 -9.90
C TYR A 106 6.78 -4.63 -10.59
N GLU A 107 7.44 -3.57 -10.12
CA GLU A 107 7.38 -2.25 -10.76
C GLU A 107 8.26 -2.21 -12.02
N LYS A 108 7.65 -2.43 -13.20
CA LYS A 108 8.33 -2.31 -14.50
C LYS A 108 7.87 -1.12 -15.35
N SER A 109 7.04 -0.23 -14.81
CA SER A 109 6.66 1.00 -15.52
C SER A 109 7.86 1.95 -15.61
N PRO A 110 8.08 2.65 -16.74
CA PRO A 110 9.13 3.67 -16.83
C PRO A 110 8.95 4.75 -15.75
N GLN A 111 10.00 5.01 -14.97
CA GLN A 111 10.01 6.04 -13.93
C GLN A 111 10.03 7.46 -14.54
N PRO A 112 9.59 8.49 -13.81
CA PRO A 112 9.57 9.85 -14.33
C PRO A 112 11.00 10.38 -14.51
N PHE A 113 11.24 11.13 -15.58
CA PHE A 113 12.56 11.70 -15.88
C PHE A 113 13.21 12.43 -14.68
N LEU A 114 12.41 13.21 -13.94
CA LEU A 114 12.86 13.99 -12.80
C LEU A 114 13.18 13.14 -11.55
N PHE A 115 12.69 11.90 -11.44
CA PHE A 115 13.09 11.00 -10.35
C PHE A 115 14.59 10.68 -10.45
N TYR A 116 15.06 10.34 -11.65
CA TYR A 116 16.44 9.93 -11.85
C TYR A 116 17.47 11.04 -11.59
N ILE A 117 17.14 12.28 -11.93
CA ILE A 117 18.05 13.43 -11.72
C ILE A 117 18.20 13.75 -10.23
N ASN A 118 17.19 13.43 -9.41
CA ASN A 118 17.15 13.83 -8.01
C ASN A 118 17.63 12.74 -7.03
N GLU A 119 17.59 11.45 -7.38
CA GLU A 119 17.88 10.37 -6.41
C GLU A 119 19.21 9.61 -6.63
N ASP A 120 19.65 9.33 -7.88
CA ASP A 120 20.92 8.59 -8.12
C ASP A 120 21.39 8.67 -9.60
N TYR A 121 22.36 9.56 -9.88
CA TYR A 121 22.90 9.78 -11.23
C TYR A 121 23.70 8.58 -11.79
N GLU A 122 24.26 7.71 -10.95
CA GLU A 122 25.05 6.55 -11.41
C GLU A 122 24.13 5.38 -11.80
N ASN A 123 23.01 5.19 -11.09
CA ASN A 123 21.98 4.21 -11.49
C ASN A 123 21.09 4.71 -12.65
N PHE A 124 21.04 6.01 -12.89
CA PHE A 124 20.31 6.62 -14.01
C PHE A 124 20.73 6.05 -15.38
N LYS A 125 22.05 5.99 -15.66
CA LYS A 125 22.57 5.57 -16.97
C LYS A 125 22.18 4.15 -17.37
N LYS A 126 22.01 3.24 -16.41
CA LYS A 126 21.52 1.86 -16.66
C LYS A 126 20.01 1.81 -16.78
N SER A 127 19.30 2.62 -16.00
CA SER A 127 17.84 2.57 -15.90
C SER A 127 17.14 3.13 -17.13
N ILE A 128 17.70 4.19 -17.75
CA ILE A 128 17.14 4.80 -18.98
C ILE A 128 17.09 3.86 -20.19
N LEU A 129 17.89 2.78 -20.18
CA LEU A 129 17.92 1.81 -21.28
C LEU A 129 16.63 1.00 -21.40
N ASN A 130 15.82 0.94 -20.34
CA ASN A 130 14.50 0.28 -20.37
C ASN A 130 13.35 1.26 -20.70
N GLY A 131 13.62 2.57 -20.76
CA GLY A 131 12.62 3.60 -21.02
C GLY A 131 12.49 4.63 -19.91
N VAL A 132 11.82 5.73 -20.22
CA VAL A 132 11.59 6.87 -19.31
C VAL A 132 10.20 7.44 -19.56
N ASN A 133 9.53 7.90 -18.50
CA ASN A 133 8.28 8.63 -18.59
C ASN A 133 8.53 10.14 -18.49
N PHE A 134 8.12 10.87 -19.52
CA PHE A 134 8.25 12.32 -19.62
C PHE A 134 6.90 13.04 -19.40
N ALA A 135 5.80 12.29 -19.26
CA ALA A 135 4.47 12.88 -19.14
C ALA A 135 4.33 13.77 -17.90
N SER A 136 3.49 14.79 -18.01
CA SER A 136 3.27 15.78 -16.95
C SER A 136 1.79 16.17 -16.87
N GLY A 137 1.22 16.05 -15.69
CA GLY A 137 -0.16 16.44 -15.42
C GLY A 137 -0.48 17.87 -15.86
N GLY A 138 -1.56 18.04 -16.61
CA GLY A 138 -2.00 19.34 -17.15
C GLY A 138 -1.36 19.71 -18.50
N ALA A 139 -0.41 18.93 -19.02
CA ALA A 139 0.20 19.22 -20.32
C ALA A 139 -0.81 19.10 -21.48
N GLY A 140 -0.65 19.94 -22.48
CA GLY A 140 -1.32 19.83 -23.77
C GLY A 140 -0.32 19.74 -24.92
N ILE A 141 -0.83 19.48 -26.11
CA ILE A 141 -0.11 19.61 -27.39
C ILE A 141 0.39 21.05 -27.56
N LEU A 142 -0.47 22.04 -27.25
CA LEU A 142 -0.09 23.45 -27.26
C LEU A 142 0.52 23.85 -25.92
N GLU A 143 1.63 24.61 -25.95
CA GLU A 143 2.32 25.14 -24.77
C GLU A 143 1.50 26.17 -23.97
N THR A 144 0.40 26.64 -24.54
CA THR A 144 -0.54 27.55 -23.86
C THR A 144 -1.48 26.82 -22.92
N ILE A 145 -1.64 25.50 -23.07
CA ILE A 145 -2.48 24.65 -22.23
C ILE A 145 -1.75 24.28 -20.94
N GLY A 146 -2.47 24.19 -19.83
CA GLY A 146 -1.89 23.88 -18.52
C GLY A 146 -1.32 25.08 -17.76
N ARG A 147 -1.26 26.28 -18.35
CA ARG A 147 -0.73 27.51 -17.69
C ARG A 147 -1.43 27.87 -16.38
N ARG A 148 -2.71 27.50 -16.21
CA ARG A 148 -3.47 27.72 -14.96
C ARG A 148 -2.92 26.94 -13.77
N PHE A 149 -2.10 25.91 -14.00
CA PHE A 149 -1.47 25.09 -12.97
C PHE A 149 -0.06 25.58 -12.63
N THR A 150 0.23 26.86 -12.90
CA THR A 150 1.48 27.60 -12.61
C THR A 150 2.73 27.05 -13.29
N LYS A 151 3.06 25.77 -13.12
CA LYS A 151 4.23 25.10 -13.71
C LYS A 151 3.87 23.68 -14.16
N VAL A 152 4.02 23.40 -15.45
CA VAL A 152 3.76 22.11 -16.11
C VAL A 152 4.86 21.88 -17.14
N ILE A 153 5.27 20.63 -17.39
CA ILE A 153 6.22 20.30 -18.46
C ILE A 153 5.44 20.14 -19.77
N THR A 154 5.58 21.14 -20.63
CA THR A 154 4.95 21.18 -21.95
C THR A 154 5.44 20.06 -22.85
N MET A 155 4.65 19.69 -23.86
CA MET A 155 5.03 18.62 -24.78
C MET A 155 6.39 18.84 -25.47
N ASN A 156 6.78 20.09 -25.76
CA ASN A 156 8.12 20.39 -26.30
C ASN A 156 9.22 20.15 -25.25
N GLU A 157 9.00 20.52 -23.99
CA GLU A 157 9.97 20.24 -22.93
C GLU A 157 10.10 18.73 -22.69
N GLN A 158 9.02 17.95 -22.83
CA GLN A 158 9.09 16.48 -22.80
C GLN A 158 9.98 15.92 -23.93
N ILE A 159 9.90 16.51 -25.13
CA ILE A 159 10.77 16.14 -26.26
C ILE A 159 12.24 16.52 -25.98
N GLN A 160 12.50 17.68 -25.39
CA GLN A 160 13.85 18.09 -24.98
C GLN A 160 14.44 17.17 -23.90
N GLN A 161 13.61 16.70 -22.95
CA GLN A 161 14.02 15.69 -21.98
C GLN A 161 14.39 14.38 -22.67
N PHE A 162 13.62 13.96 -23.68
CA PHE A 162 13.97 12.78 -24.47
C PHE A 162 15.26 12.97 -25.27
N GLU A 163 15.50 14.14 -25.86
CA GLU A 163 16.77 14.47 -26.53
C GLU A 163 17.95 14.30 -25.57
N THR A 164 17.82 14.79 -24.33
CA THR A 164 18.80 14.59 -23.25
C THR A 164 19.00 13.10 -22.95
N VAL A 165 17.92 12.34 -22.80
CA VAL A 165 17.98 10.89 -22.54
C VAL A 165 18.65 10.15 -23.71
N ARG A 166 18.34 10.50 -24.96
CA ARG A 166 18.99 9.92 -26.15
C ARG A 166 20.50 10.19 -26.13
N GLY A 167 20.93 11.41 -25.77
CA GLY A 167 22.33 11.75 -25.59
C GLY A 167 23.01 10.84 -24.55
N ASN A 168 22.36 10.67 -23.39
CA ASN A 168 22.87 9.79 -22.34
C ASN A 168 22.93 8.31 -22.78
N ILE A 169 21.97 7.84 -23.58
CA ILE A 169 22.01 6.48 -24.16
C ILE A 169 23.21 6.37 -25.12
N SER A 170 23.48 7.39 -25.94
CA SER A 170 24.66 7.44 -26.81
C SER A 170 25.97 7.39 -26.02
N GLU A 171 26.05 8.03 -24.86
CA GLU A 171 27.22 7.91 -23.98
C GLU A 171 27.43 6.49 -23.46
N VAL A 172 26.34 5.77 -23.15
CA VAL A 172 26.39 4.44 -22.53
C VAL A 172 26.71 3.33 -23.54
N MET A 173 26.13 3.38 -24.74
CA MET A 173 26.23 2.29 -25.73
C MET A 173 26.77 2.72 -27.11
N GLY A 174 27.21 3.97 -27.24
CA GLY A 174 27.66 4.55 -28.50
C GLY A 174 26.50 4.88 -29.45
N GLU A 175 26.76 5.77 -30.41
CA GLU A 175 25.74 6.27 -31.36
C GLU A 175 25.02 5.18 -32.14
N LYS A 176 25.74 4.15 -32.61
CA LYS A 176 25.14 3.03 -33.32
C LYS A 176 24.20 2.21 -32.43
N GLY A 177 24.60 1.98 -31.18
CA GLY A 177 23.79 1.29 -30.18
C GLY A 177 22.53 2.08 -29.85
N ALA A 178 22.70 3.38 -29.58
CA ALA A 178 21.59 4.29 -29.27
C ALA A 178 20.58 4.37 -30.42
N ALA A 179 21.04 4.55 -31.66
CA ALA A 179 20.16 4.58 -32.83
C ALA A 179 19.40 3.24 -33.01
N SER A 180 20.06 2.10 -32.75
CA SER A 180 19.42 0.79 -32.80
C SER A 180 18.37 0.62 -31.71
N LEU A 181 18.69 1.00 -30.46
CA LEU A 181 17.76 0.95 -29.33
C LEU A 181 16.53 1.82 -29.62
N VAL A 182 16.75 3.10 -29.89
CA VAL A 182 15.69 4.11 -30.08
C VAL A 182 14.77 3.74 -31.24
N SER A 183 15.30 3.29 -32.38
CA SER A 183 14.46 2.92 -33.54
C SER A 183 13.62 1.65 -33.29
N ARG A 184 14.05 0.79 -32.36
CA ARG A 184 13.32 -0.43 -31.99
C ARG A 184 12.34 -0.21 -30.84
N SER A 185 12.54 0.84 -30.03
CA SER A 185 11.73 1.22 -28.87
C SER A 185 10.34 1.75 -29.25
N LEU A 186 9.43 1.70 -28.28
CA LEU A 186 8.06 2.18 -28.41
C LEU A 186 7.93 3.57 -27.79
N PHE A 187 7.33 4.49 -28.55
CA PHE A 187 7.00 5.84 -28.10
C PHE A 187 5.50 5.90 -27.84
N LEU A 188 5.11 5.89 -26.56
CA LEU A 188 3.71 5.88 -26.16
C LEU A 188 3.23 7.29 -25.82
N PHE A 189 2.04 7.65 -26.31
CA PHE A 189 1.44 8.96 -26.10
C PHE A 189 0.03 8.85 -25.51
N SER A 190 -0.29 9.75 -24.58
CA SER A 190 -1.67 10.06 -24.20
C SER A 190 -1.77 11.56 -23.91
N ILE A 191 -2.30 12.31 -24.88
CA ILE A 191 -2.36 13.77 -24.88
C ILE A 191 -3.54 14.24 -25.74
N GLY A 192 -3.98 15.48 -25.59
CA GLY A 192 -5.13 16.04 -26.32
C GLY A 192 -6.37 16.25 -25.46
N SER A 193 -6.41 15.67 -24.24
CA SER A 193 -7.58 15.80 -23.36
C SER A 193 -7.72 17.23 -22.82
N ASN A 194 -6.60 17.87 -22.50
CA ASN A 194 -6.57 19.22 -21.94
C ASN A 194 -6.94 20.30 -22.98
N GLU A 195 -6.66 20.09 -24.27
CA GLU A 195 -7.15 20.94 -25.37
C GLU A 195 -8.68 21.10 -25.35
N ILE A 196 -9.39 20.05 -24.93
CA ILE A 196 -10.85 20.03 -24.89
C ILE A 196 -11.38 20.43 -23.51
N LEU A 197 -10.73 20.00 -22.44
CA LEU A 197 -11.19 20.30 -21.08
C LEU A 197 -10.94 21.74 -20.67
N GLU A 198 -9.85 22.36 -21.14
CA GLU A 198 -9.43 23.71 -20.77
C GLU A 198 -9.86 24.80 -21.76
N SER A 199 -10.24 24.42 -23.00
CA SER A 199 -10.80 25.37 -23.96
C SER A 199 -12.24 25.76 -23.57
N PHE A 200 -12.46 27.05 -23.28
CA PHE A 200 -13.70 27.58 -22.70
C PHE A 200 -14.94 27.49 -23.61
N SER A 201 -14.78 27.26 -24.92
CA SER A 201 -15.89 27.36 -25.87
C SER A 201 -15.88 26.25 -26.91
N VAL A 202 -16.24 25.04 -26.50
CA VAL A 202 -16.42 23.86 -27.38
C VAL A 202 -17.57 24.04 -28.40
N ASN A 203 -18.39 25.09 -28.25
CA ASN A 203 -19.48 25.47 -29.15
C ASN A 203 -19.14 26.67 -30.05
N ASP A 204 -17.89 27.14 -30.06
CA ASP A 204 -17.45 28.24 -30.91
C ASP A 204 -17.22 27.78 -32.35
N SER A 205 -17.65 28.57 -33.33
CA SER A 205 -17.38 28.36 -34.75
C SER A 205 -15.88 28.40 -35.07
N SER A 206 -15.05 28.91 -34.15
CA SER A 206 -13.58 28.92 -34.23
C SER A 206 -12.91 27.57 -33.91
N PHE A 207 -13.63 26.59 -33.31
CA PHE A 207 -13.04 25.32 -32.87
C PHE A 207 -12.31 24.53 -33.98
N PRO A 208 -12.81 24.45 -35.23
CA PRO A 208 -12.06 23.82 -36.32
C PRO A 208 -10.72 24.50 -36.62
N VAL A 209 -10.67 25.84 -36.60
CA VAL A 209 -9.42 26.60 -36.83
C VAL A 209 -8.42 26.36 -35.70
N TYR A 210 -8.91 26.33 -34.47
CA TYR A 210 -8.12 25.94 -33.31
C TYR A 210 -7.56 24.52 -33.47
N MET A 211 -8.38 23.56 -33.88
CA MET A 211 -7.95 22.17 -34.09
C MET A 211 -6.86 22.06 -35.18
N THR A 212 -6.96 22.81 -36.27
CA THR A 212 -5.89 22.88 -37.28
C THR A 212 -4.56 23.34 -36.67
N THR A 213 -4.60 24.33 -35.78
CA THR A 213 -3.40 24.81 -35.08
C THR A 213 -2.80 23.74 -34.17
N VAL A 214 -3.66 23.03 -33.43
CA VAL A 214 -3.27 21.90 -32.56
C VAL A 214 -2.61 20.79 -33.40
N MET A 215 -3.24 20.38 -34.50
CA MET A 215 -2.71 19.30 -35.36
C MET A 215 -1.41 19.69 -36.05
N ASN A 216 -1.26 20.93 -36.52
CA ASN A 216 0.00 21.42 -37.10
C ASN A 216 1.14 21.39 -36.07
N LYS A 217 0.87 21.80 -34.83
CA LYS A 217 1.87 21.72 -33.75
C LYS A 217 2.22 20.27 -33.44
N PHE A 218 1.23 19.39 -33.35
CA PHE A 218 1.45 17.98 -33.04
C PHE A 218 2.24 17.27 -34.15
N GLU A 219 1.99 17.61 -35.42
CA GLU A 219 2.77 17.12 -36.55
C GLU A 219 4.26 17.46 -36.40
N HIS A 220 4.58 18.71 -36.04
CA HIS A 220 5.97 19.13 -35.82
C HIS A 220 6.61 18.34 -34.66
N GLN A 221 5.91 18.22 -33.53
CA GLN A 221 6.38 17.47 -32.36
C GLN A 221 6.68 15.99 -32.68
N LEU A 222 5.82 15.33 -33.47
CA LEU A 222 6.07 13.96 -33.93
C LEU A 222 7.24 13.88 -34.90
N LYS A 223 7.40 14.88 -35.79
CA LYS A 223 8.55 14.97 -36.71
C LYS A 223 9.86 15.20 -35.96
N ASP A 224 9.86 15.98 -34.89
CA ASP A 224 11.05 16.20 -34.04
C ASP A 224 11.50 14.89 -33.37
N LEU A 225 10.56 14.12 -32.78
CA LEU A 225 10.86 12.80 -32.23
C LEU A 225 11.35 11.81 -33.30
N TYR A 226 10.77 11.85 -34.50
CA TYR A 226 11.24 11.05 -35.63
C TYR A 226 12.67 11.41 -36.03
N GLN A 227 13.03 12.70 -36.03
CA GLN A 227 14.40 13.17 -36.29
C GLN A 227 15.38 12.67 -35.21
N LEU A 228 14.93 12.57 -33.95
CA LEU A 228 15.69 11.96 -32.85
C LEU A 228 15.78 10.42 -32.91
N GLY A 229 15.17 9.79 -33.93
CA GLY A 229 15.31 8.35 -34.21
C GLY A 229 14.08 7.51 -33.90
N ALA A 230 13.00 8.10 -33.37
CA ALA A 230 11.77 7.37 -33.06
C ALA A 230 11.13 6.78 -34.33
N ARG A 231 10.70 5.51 -34.29
CA ARG A 231 10.06 4.84 -35.43
C ARG A 231 8.74 4.16 -35.10
N LYS A 232 8.52 3.72 -33.87
CA LYS A 232 7.28 3.04 -33.45
C LYS A 232 6.50 3.93 -32.50
N PHE A 233 5.41 4.51 -32.97
CA PHE A 233 4.55 5.41 -32.22
C PHE A 233 3.28 4.65 -31.79
N ALA A 234 2.88 4.74 -30.54
CA ALA A 234 1.59 4.23 -30.08
C ALA A 234 0.87 5.36 -29.35
N LEU A 235 -0.39 5.62 -29.70
CA LEU A 235 -1.10 6.75 -29.15
C LEU A 235 -2.49 6.35 -28.68
N MET A 236 -2.80 6.68 -27.43
CA MET A 236 -4.12 6.52 -26.86
C MET A 236 -5.00 7.69 -27.29
N CYS A 237 -6.09 7.38 -27.96
CA CYS A 237 -7.10 8.37 -28.35
C CYS A 237 -7.73 9.02 -27.11
N VAL A 238 -8.30 10.22 -27.31
CA VAL A 238 -9.04 10.94 -26.28
C VAL A 238 -10.33 10.18 -25.92
N PRO A 239 -10.59 9.90 -24.62
CA PRO A 239 -11.79 9.20 -24.15
C PRO A 239 -13.07 10.05 -24.31
N PRO A 240 -14.28 9.55 -24.00
CA PRO A 240 -15.51 10.34 -24.07
C PRO A 240 -15.58 11.38 -22.94
N LEU A 241 -14.79 12.45 -23.04
CA LEU A 241 -14.63 13.50 -22.03
C LEU A 241 -15.93 14.19 -21.64
N GLY A 242 -16.94 14.23 -22.51
CA GLY A 242 -18.25 14.76 -22.15
C GLY A 242 -18.95 13.96 -21.04
N CYS A 243 -18.50 12.72 -20.79
CA CYS A 243 -19.06 11.82 -19.79
C CYS A 243 -18.31 11.83 -18.44
N CYS A 244 -17.19 12.56 -18.30
CA CYS A 244 -16.49 12.62 -17.02
C CYS A 244 -17.29 13.45 -15.99
N PRO A 245 -17.10 13.22 -14.68
CA PRO A 245 -17.90 13.87 -13.65
C PRO A 245 -17.88 15.40 -13.71
N VAL A 246 -16.74 16.04 -14.03
CA VAL A 246 -16.66 17.50 -14.17
C VAL A 246 -17.54 18.05 -15.30
N LYS A 247 -17.70 17.33 -16.41
CA LYS A 247 -18.59 17.77 -17.50
C LYS A 247 -20.05 17.42 -17.24
N ARG A 248 -20.32 16.38 -16.44
CA ARG A 248 -21.68 16.07 -15.96
C ARG A 248 -22.19 17.09 -14.95
N PHE A 249 -21.31 17.64 -14.11
CA PHE A 249 -21.65 18.75 -13.20
C PHE A 249 -22.28 19.93 -13.95
N PHE A 250 -21.74 20.32 -15.10
CA PHE A 250 -22.30 21.40 -15.92
C PHE A 250 -23.53 20.99 -16.76
N SER A 251 -23.98 19.73 -16.68
CA SER A 251 -25.17 19.25 -17.36
C SER A 251 -26.35 19.18 -16.39
N TRP A 252 -27.40 19.95 -16.65
CA TRP A 252 -28.63 19.97 -15.84
C TRP A 252 -29.30 18.59 -15.69
N SER A 253 -29.13 17.70 -16.68
CA SER A 253 -29.66 16.33 -16.65
C SER A 253 -28.66 15.28 -16.14
N GLY A 254 -27.41 15.67 -15.84
CA GLY A 254 -26.33 14.75 -15.52
C GLY A 254 -25.87 13.86 -16.69
N GLY A 255 -26.37 14.13 -17.90
CA GLY A 255 -26.00 13.42 -19.12
C GLY A 255 -24.60 13.79 -19.62
N CYS A 256 -24.08 13.00 -20.56
CA CYS A 256 -22.80 13.36 -21.18
C CYS A 256 -22.96 14.62 -22.05
N ASN A 257 -21.99 15.54 -21.98
CA ASN A 257 -21.95 16.70 -22.86
C ASN A 257 -21.68 16.28 -24.32
N LYS A 258 -22.64 16.54 -25.22
CA LYS A 258 -22.56 16.15 -26.63
C LYS A 258 -21.48 16.93 -27.39
N GLY A 259 -21.32 18.24 -27.14
CA GLY A 259 -20.31 19.08 -27.80
C GLY A 259 -18.89 18.64 -27.44
N THR A 260 -18.61 18.45 -26.14
CA THR A 260 -17.32 17.89 -25.66
C THR A 260 -17.01 16.53 -26.29
N ASN A 261 -18.01 15.64 -26.37
CA ASN A 261 -17.84 14.34 -27.02
C ASN A 261 -17.69 14.43 -28.55
N ALA A 262 -18.24 15.45 -29.21
CA ALA A 262 -18.02 15.71 -30.63
C ALA A 262 -16.59 16.17 -30.88
N SER A 263 -16.06 17.07 -30.05
CA SER A 263 -14.66 17.51 -30.10
C SER A 263 -13.67 16.38 -29.83
N ALA A 264 -13.95 15.52 -28.85
CA ALA A 264 -13.14 14.32 -28.60
C ALA A 264 -13.09 13.38 -29.82
N LYS A 265 -14.21 13.22 -30.54
CA LYS A 265 -14.22 12.45 -31.79
C LYS A 265 -13.49 13.17 -32.93
N MET A 266 -13.59 14.49 -33.01
CA MET A 266 -12.92 15.29 -34.04
C MET A 266 -11.40 15.15 -33.91
N ILE A 267 -10.84 15.44 -32.73
CA ILE A 267 -9.39 15.32 -32.50
C ILE A 267 -8.88 13.89 -32.77
N ASN A 268 -9.64 12.86 -32.38
CA ASN A 268 -9.26 11.47 -32.65
C ASN A 268 -9.17 11.15 -34.14
N ARG A 269 -10.11 11.68 -34.96
CA ARG A 269 -10.07 11.51 -36.42
C ARG A 269 -8.90 12.24 -37.07
N GLU A 270 -8.65 13.47 -36.63
CA GLU A 270 -7.54 14.28 -37.16
C GLU A 270 -6.18 13.66 -36.81
N ILE A 271 -6.01 13.15 -35.59
CA ILE A 271 -4.82 12.41 -35.17
C ILE A 271 -4.62 11.14 -36.01
N GLU A 272 -5.69 10.38 -36.26
CA GLU A 272 -5.62 9.17 -37.09
C GLU A 272 -5.20 9.52 -38.54
N ALA A 273 -5.79 10.57 -39.11
CA ALA A 273 -5.42 11.06 -40.44
C ALA A 273 -3.96 11.53 -40.49
N LEU A 274 -3.51 12.27 -39.47
CA LEU A 274 -2.13 12.74 -39.33
C LEU A 274 -1.15 11.56 -39.27
N LEU A 275 -1.38 10.58 -38.39
CA LEU A 275 -0.49 9.43 -38.24
C LEU A 275 -0.43 8.58 -39.51
N LYS A 276 -1.57 8.38 -40.20
CA LYS A 276 -1.62 7.68 -41.49
C LYS A 276 -0.82 8.41 -42.56
N ARG A 277 -0.91 9.73 -42.61
CA ARG A 277 -0.11 10.57 -43.52
C ARG A 277 1.38 10.46 -43.18
N LEU A 278 1.75 10.63 -41.91
CA LEU A 278 3.15 10.52 -41.48
C LEU A 278 3.74 9.13 -41.73
N GLU A 279 2.99 8.03 -41.57
CA GLU A 279 3.47 6.68 -41.93
C GLU A 279 3.82 6.57 -43.42
N SER A 280 3.07 7.26 -44.30
CA SER A 280 3.33 7.28 -45.74
C SER A 280 4.49 8.20 -46.14
N GLU A 281 4.70 9.30 -45.39
CA GLU A 281 5.76 10.29 -45.65
C GLU A 281 7.11 9.88 -45.05
N LEU A 282 7.11 9.25 -43.87
CA LEU A 282 8.29 9.02 -43.04
C LEU A 282 8.74 7.56 -43.11
N LYS A 283 9.93 7.34 -43.67
CA LYS A 283 10.50 6.00 -43.86
C LYS A 283 10.60 5.22 -42.55
N ASN A 284 10.08 3.99 -42.56
CA ASN A 284 10.08 3.06 -41.44
C ASN A 284 9.30 3.54 -40.20
N MET A 285 8.54 4.63 -40.28
CA MET A 285 7.59 4.96 -39.25
C MET A 285 6.48 3.90 -39.22
N ARG A 286 6.05 3.53 -38.01
CA ARG A 286 4.90 2.67 -37.73
C ARG A 286 4.11 3.32 -36.62
N TYR A 287 2.79 3.20 -36.69
CA TYR A 287 1.92 3.70 -35.63
C TYR A 287 0.87 2.66 -35.19
N ALA A 288 0.41 2.80 -33.95
CA ALA A 288 -0.75 2.10 -33.39
C ALA A 288 -1.65 3.09 -32.66
N LEU A 289 -2.98 2.88 -32.74
CA LEU A 289 -3.98 3.71 -32.07
C LEU A 289 -4.78 2.89 -31.06
N GLY A 290 -4.73 3.31 -29.80
CA GLY A 290 -5.58 2.78 -28.74
C GLY A 290 -6.88 3.56 -28.67
N ASN A 291 -8.00 2.97 -29.10
CA ASN A 291 -9.29 3.66 -29.14
C ASN A 291 -9.97 3.75 -27.75
N SER A 292 -9.41 4.57 -26.86
CA SER A 292 -9.96 4.83 -25.52
C SER A 292 -11.41 5.30 -25.58
N TYR A 293 -11.78 6.04 -26.64
CA TYR A 293 -13.16 6.49 -26.81
C TYR A 293 -14.14 5.31 -26.83
N ALA A 294 -13.86 4.30 -27.66
CA ALA A 294 -14.67 3.10 -27.77
C ALA A 294 -14.60 2.25 -26.49
N MET A 295 -13.42 2.08 -25.91
CA MET A 295 -13.21 1.28 -24.68
C MET A 295 -14.07 1.79 -23.52
N PHE A 296 -13.96 3.09 -23.19
CA PHE A 296 -14.72 3.67 -22.08
C PHE A 296 -16.22 3.75 -22.38
N LYS A 297 -16.60 3.93 -23.65
CA LYS A 297 -18.01 3.89 -24.06
C LYS A 297 -18.62 2.50 -23.84
N GLU A 298 -17.87 1.44 -24.12
CA GLU A 298 -18.29 0.07 -23.90
C GLU A 298 -18.40 -0.25 -22.39
N MET A 299 -17.43 0.18 -21.58
CA MET A 299 -17.50 0.05 -20.12
C MET A 299 -18.73 0.76 -19.53
N MET A 300 -19.04 1.96 -20.01
CA MET A 300 -20.25 2.69 -19.59
C MET A 300 -21.55 2.06 -20.09
N LYS A 301 -21.53 1.41 -21.26
CA LYS A 301 -22.72 0.76 -21.84
C LYS A 301 -23.05 -0.55 -21.13
N ASN A 302 -22.02 -1.30 -20.74
CA ASN A 302 -22.15 -2.64 -20.14
C ASN A 302 -21.38 -2.73 -18.81
N PRO A 303 -21.70 -1.90 -17.80
CA PRO A 303 -20.88 -1.74 -16.60
C PRO A 303 -20.75 -3.03 -15.77
N ASP A 304 -21.84 -3.79 -15.61
CA ASP A 304 -21.84 -5.05 -14.85
C ASP A 304 -20.87 -6.10 -15.43
N LYS A 305 -20.70 -6.12 -16.75
CA LYS A 305 -19.75 -7.02 -17.44
C LYS A 305 -18.30 -6.76 -17.02
N TYR A 306 -18.01 -5.52 -16.65
CA TYR A 306 -16.67 -5.05 -16.28
C TYR A 306 -16.51 -4.82 -14.78
N GLY A 307 -17.53 -5.17 -13.97
CA GLY A 307 -17.50 -5.04 -12.52
C GLY A 307 -17.80 -3.64 -11.98
N PHE A 308 -18.22 -2.69 -12.82
CA PHE A 308 -18.56 -1.33 -12.38
C PHE A 308 -20.01 -1.26 -11.92
N LYS A 309 -20.24 -0.63 -10.76
CA LYS A 309 -21.58 -0.25 -10.28
C LYS A 309 -21.85 1.24 -10.44
N GLU A 310 -20.81 2.06 -10.47
CA GLU A 310 -20.92 3.52 -10.61
C GLU A 310 -20.05 4.04 -11.77
N ILE A 311 -20.70 4.69 -12.74
CA ILE A 311 -20.08 5.14 -14.00
C ILE A 311 -20.25 6.64 -14.26
N LYS A 312 -20.84 7.39 -13.33
CA LYS A 312 -21.15 8.82 -13.44
C LYS A 312 -20.49 9.63 -12.33
N LEU A 313 -20.49 9.13 -11.09
CA LEU A 313 -19.88 9.79 -9.94
C LEU A 313 -18.35 9.54 -9.91
N ALA A 314 -17.60 10.54 -9.44
CA ALA A 314 -16.23 10.31 -9.01
C ALA A 314 -16.21 9.57 -7.66
N CYS A 315 -15.28 8.63 -7.49
CA CYS A 315 -15.06 7.97 -6.20
C CYS A 315 -14.53 8.95 -5.14
N CYS A 316 -13.57 9.80 -5.52
CA CYS A 316 -12.99 10.84 -4.70
C CYS A 316 -13.33 12.23 -5.25
N GLY A 317 -14.09 13.00 -4.48
CA GLY A 317 -14.42 14.38 -4.84
C GLY A 317 -15.54 14.94 -3.98
N GLY A 318 -16.13 16.06 -4.40
CA GLY A 318 -17.26 16.66 -3.68
C GLY A 318 -18.20 17.45 -4.57
N GLY A 319 -19.35 17.81 -4.01
CA GLY A 319 -20.44 18.47 -4.73
C GLY A 319 -21.17 17.53 -5.69
N TYR A 320 -21.95 18.09 -6.61
CA TYR A 320 -22.75 17.29 -7.54
C TYR A 320 -21.85 16.44 -8.44
N PHE A 321 -22.23 15.18 -8.64
CA PHE A 321 -21.42 14.12 -9.25
C PHE A 321 -20.06 13.80 -8.58
N ASN A 322 -19.77 14.35 -7.39
CA ASN A 322 -18.41 14.45 -6.87
C ASN A 322 -17.44 15.13 -7.87
N GLY A 323 -17.98 15.92 -8.81
CA GLY A 323 -17.24 16.49 -9.93
C GLY A 323 -16.93 17.98 -9.78
N PHE A 324 -17.47 18.65 -8.76
CA PHE A 324 -17.27 20.08 -8.52
C PHE A 324 -15.99 20.35 -7.73
N PHE A 325 -15.89 19.76 -6.54
CA PHE A 325 -14.69 19.87 -5.70
C PHE A 325 -13.68 18.78 -6.08
N PRO A 326 -12.38 19.12 -6.18
CA PRO A 326 -11.35 18.14 -6.49
C PRO A 326 -11.21 17.09 -5.37
N CYS A 327 -10.67 15.93 -5.72
CA CYS A 327 -10.16 15.00 -4.73
C CYS A 327 -9.09 15.71 -3.90
N SER A 328 -9.28 15.73 -2.58
CA SER A 328 -8.50 16.47 -1.58
C SER A 328 -8.78 15.86 -0.20
N PRO A 329 -8.05 16.20 0.87
CA PRO A 329 -8.33 15.68 2.21
C PRO A 329 -9.79 15.88 2.71
N LEU A 330 -10.48 16.90 2.19
CA LEU A 330 -11.88 17.19 2.53
C LEU A 330 -12.90 16.53 1.60
N ALA A 331 -12.44 15.77 0.60
CA ALA A 331 -13.30 15.12 -0.37
C ALA A 331 -14.04 13.92 0.25
N LYS A 332 -15.22 13.62 -0.30
CA LYS A 332 -15.89 12.35 -0.05
C LYS A 332 -15.15 11.27 -0.82
N LEU A 333 -14.75 10.21 -0.11
CA LEU A 333 -14.17 9.01 -0.68
C LEU A 333 -15.22 7.88 -0.72
N CYS A 334 -15.28 7.13 -1.81
CA CYS A 334 -16.13 5.96 -1.94
C CYS A 334 -15.54 4.73 -1.21
N GLN A 335 -16.41 3.82 -0.76
CA GLN A 335 -15.99 2.64 0.00
C GLN A 335 -15.39 1.53 -0.88
N HIS A 336 -16.01 1.25 -2.04
CA HIS A 336 -15.60 0.20 -2.98
C HIS A 336 -15.07 0.83 -4.27
N ARG A 337 -13.76 1.10 -4.31
CA ARG A 337 -13.10 1.89 -5.37
C ARG A 337 -13.02 1.15 -6.70
N ASP A 338 -12.96 -0.17 -6.66
CA ASP A 338 -12.97 -1.08 -7.80
C ASP A 338 -14.31 -1.12 -8.53
N GLU A 339 -15.39 -0.69 -7.88
CA GLU A 339 -16.73 -0.62 -8.48
C GLU A 339 -17.01 0.73 -9.19
N TYR A 340 -16.07 1.68 -9.14
CA TYR A 340 -16.19 3.01 -9.75
C TYR A 340 -15.36 3.12 -11.02
N LEU A 341 -15.94 3.66 -12.09
CA LEU A 341 -15.23 3.93 -13.35
C LEU A 341 -14.28 5.14 -13.22
N PHE A 342 -14.70 6.17 -12.48
CA PHE A 342 -13.95 7.42 -12.31
C PHE A 342 -13.36 7.50 -10.90
N TRP A 343 -12.06 7.78 -10.83
CA TRP A 343 -11.40 8.06 -9.58
C TRP A 343 -11.76 9.44 -9.07
N ASP A 344 -11.45 10.47 -9.85
CA ASP A 344 -11.76 11.87 -9.53
C ASP A 344 -12.68 12.50 -10.58
N LYS A 345 -12.78 13.83 -10.58
CA LYS A 345 -13.65 14.57 -11.49
C LYS A 345 -13.35 14.39 -12.99
N ALA A 346 -12.17 13.89 -13.37
CA ALA A 346 -11.75 13.73 -14.75
C ALA A 346 -11.06 12.38 -15.04
N HIS A 347 -10.37 11.80 -14.06
CA HIS A 347 -9.49 10.66 -14.28
C HIS A 347 -10.15 9.31 -13.96
N PRO A 348 -9.79 8.24 -14.71
CA PRO A 348 -10.27 6.89 -14.46
C PRO A 348 -9.71 6.27 -13.18
N SER A 349 -10.45 5.33 -12.60
CA SER A 349 -9.95 4.47 -11.53
C SER A 349 -8.90 3.49 -12.02
N GLU A 350 -8.11 2.95 -11.09
CA GLU A 350 -7.15 1.88 -11.40
C GLU A 350 -7.84 0.69 -12.09
N ALA A 351 -9.04 0.32 -11.64
CA ALA A 351 -9.83 -0.76 -12.26
C ALA A 351 -10.13 -0.47 -13.74
N ALA A 352 -10.55 0.76 -14.05
CA ALA A 352 -10.78 1.19 -15.43
C ALA A 352 -9.49 1.24 -16.26
N ASN A 353 -8.39 1.73 -15.67
CA ASN A 353 -7.08 1.76 -16.32
C ASN A 353 -6.58 0.35 -16.68
N LYS A 354 -6.72 -0.62 -15.76
CA LYS A 354 -6.32 -2.01 -15.99
C LYS A 354 -7.07 -2.63 -17.16
N LEU A 355 -8.39 -2.45 -17.20
CA LEU A 355 -9.22 -2.97 -18.29
C LEU A 355 -8.90 -2.30 -19.64
N ALA A 356 -8.68 -0.99 -19.65
CA ALA A 356 -8.32 -0.27 -20.88
C ALA A 356 -6.97 -0.75 -21.44
N ALA A 357 -5.98 -0.94 -20.57
CA ALA A 357 -4.67 -1.46 -20.95
C ALA A 357 -4.72 -2.91 -21.47
N GLU A 358 -5.54 -3.76 -20.85
CA GLU A 358 -5.71 -5.14 -21.28
C GLU A 358 -6.29 -5.22 -22.71
N VAL A 359 -7.30 -4.40 -23.01
CA VAL A 359 -7.86 -4.33 -24.37
C VAL A 359 -6.82 -3.82 -25.38
N SER A 360 -6.02 -2.83 -24.99
CA SER A 360 -4.95 -2.28 -25.84
C SER A 360 -3.83 -3.28 -26.18
N THR A 361 -3.61 -4.31 -25.35
CA THR A 361 -2.47 -5.23 -25.48
C THR A 361 -2.83 -6.59 -26.09
N ARG A 362 -4.09 -7.05 -25.97
CA ARG A 362 -4.55 -8.36 -26.48
C ARG A 362 -4.43 -8.61 -28.00
N HIS A 363 -4.13 -7.60 -28.83
CA HIS A 363 -3.93 -7.74 -30.28
C HIS A 363 -2.45 -7.65 -30.73
N SER A 364 -1.50 -7.60 -29.78
CA SER A 364 -0.05 -7.41 -30.00
C SER A 364 0.64 -8.55 -30.77
N SER A 365 0.03 -9.73 -30.90
CA SER A 365 0.70 -10.92 -31.44
C SER A 365 1.08 -10.84 -32.94
N ASN A 366 0.83 -9.73 -33.65
CA ASN A 366 1.30 -9.48 -35.01
C ASN A 366 1.44 -7.99 -35.34
N LEU A 367 2.50 -7.33 -34.83
CA LEU A 367 2.85 -5.92 -35.11
C LEU A 367 3.16 -5.60 -36.61
N ASN A 368 3.10 -6.60 -37.51
CA ASN A 368 3.44 -6.49 -38.93
C ASN A 368 2.24 -6.36 -39.89
N ARG A 369 0.99 -6.26 -39.40
CA ARG A 369 -0.19 -6.14 -40.27
C ARG A 369 -0.95 -4.84 -39.99
N LYS A 370 -1.24 -4.10 -41.06
CA LYS A 370 -2.12 -2.92 -41.14
C LYS A 370 -3.28 -3.03 -40.13
N LEU A 371 -3.28 -2.18 -39.10
CA LEU A 371 -4.34 -2.10 -38.10
C LEU A 371 -5.52 -1.29 -38.67
N GLU A 372 -6.42 -1.96 -39.38
CA GLU A 372 -7.78 -1.46 -39.59
C GLU A 372 -8.74 -2.33 -38.76
N MET A 373 -9.31 -1.75 -37.70
CA MET A 373 -10.26 -2.44 -36.83
C MET A 373 -11.65 -2.45 -37.50
N HIS A 374 -11.90 -3.45 -38.36
CA HIS A 374 -13.25 -3.79 -38.76
C HIS A 374 -14.00 -4.48 -37.60
N SER A 375 -15.28 -4.12 -37.48
CA SER A 375 -16.33 -4.61 -36.57
C SER A 375 -16.03 -5.86 -35.73
N PHE A 376 -16.21 -5.70 -34.42
CA PHE A 376 -16.44 -6.76 -33.44
C PHE A 376 -17.41 -7.83 -33.97
N ASN A 377 -16.94 -9.07 -34.05
CA ASN A 377 -17.77 -10.28 -34.00
C ASN A 377 -17.02 -11.34 -33.20
N PRO A 378 -17.59 -11.92 -32.13
CA PRO A 378 -16.97 -13.00 -31.40
C PRO A 378 -17.26 -14.35 -32.08
N LEU A 379 -16.23 -15.20 -32.10
CA LEU A 379 -16.28 -16.64 -32.40
C LEU A 379 -16.56 -17.00 -33.88
N ASP A 380 -15.48 -17.30 -34.62
CA ASP A 380 -15.52 -18.46 -35.51
C ASP A 380 -14.17 -19.20 -35.44
N GLY A 381 -14.27 -20.48 -35.11
CA GLY A 381 -13.14 -21.37 -34.90
C GLY A 381 -12.99 -22.29 -36.09
N SER A 382 -11.86 -22.18 -36.80
CA SER A 382 -11.30 -23.33 -37.51
C SER A 382 -9.89 -23.04 -38.01
N LEU A 383 -8.87 -23.44 -37.24
CA LEU A 383 -7.55 -23.70 -37.82
C LEU A 383 -7.05 -25.07 -37.37
N LYS A 384 -6.93 -25.91 -38.41
CA LYS A 384 -6.49 -27.30 -38.55
C LYS A 384 -5.92 -27.99 -37.30
N GLN A 385 -6.65 -29.02 -36.93
CA GLN A 385 -6.56 -29.76 -35.68
C GLN A 385 -6.06 -31.18 -35.95
N THR A 386 -4.74 -31.37 -35.97
CA THR A 386 -4.17 -32.74 -35.93
C THR A 386 -2.83 -32.80 -35.19
N SER A 387 -1.96 -31.78 -35.25
CA SER A 387 -0.72 -31.76 -34.46
C SER A 387 -0.87 -31.08 -33.07
N LEU A 388 -1.82 -30.15 -32.93
CA LEU A 388 -2.02 -29.37 -31.71
C LEU A 388 -2.74 -30.15 -30.60
N ARG A 389 -3.61 -31.12 -30.94
CA ARG A 389 -4.34 -31.94 -29.95
C ARG A 389 -3.40 -32.84 -29.13
N ALA A 390 -2.35 -33.40 -29.73
CA ALA A 390 -1.39 -34.24 -29.03
C ALA A 390 -0.47 -33.44 -28.10
N LEU A 391 -0.10 -32.21 -28.51
CA LEU A 391 0.67 -31.28 -27.69
C LEU A 391 -0.20 -30.70 -26.57
N MET A 392 -1.44 -30.28 -26.86
CA MET A 392 -2.37 -29.76 -25.86
C MET A 392 -2.86 -30.82 -24.89
N ALA A 393 -3.03 -32.10 -25.29
CA ALA A 393 -3.36 -33.17 -24.36
C ALA A 393 -2.21 -33.46 -23.39
N LYS A 394 -0.96 -33.41 -23.86
CA LYS A 394 0.22 -33.51 -22.98
C LYS A 394 0.33 -32.29 -22.06
N VAL A 395 0.16 -31.09 -22.58
CA VAL A 395 0.19 -29.85 -21.80
C VAL A 395 -0.96 -29.83 -20.77
N LEU A 396 -2.20 -30.19 -21.14
CA LEU A 396 -3.32 -30.29 -20.18
C LEU A 396 -3.07 -31.33 -19.09
N ASN A 397 -2.49 -32.49 -19.40
CA ASN A 397 -2.17 -33.50 -18.37
C ASN A 397 -1.07 -33.02 -17.41
N HIS A 398 -0.08 -32.27 -17.91
CA HIS A 398 0.97 -31.70 -17.08
C HIS A 398 0.46 -30.51 -16.25
N PHE A 399 -0.43 -29.67 -16.81
CA PHE A 399 -1.13 -28.61 -16.07
C PHE A 399 -2.08 -29.19 -15.02
N PHE A 400 -2.73 -30.33 -15.28
CA PHE A 400 -3.60 -31.01 -14.32
C PHE A 400 -2.79 -31.58 -13.14
N LEU A 401 -1.65 -32.23 -13.40
CA LEU A 401 -0.74 -32.70 -12.35
C LEU A 401 -0.10 -31.54 -11.57
N PHE A 402 0.22 -30.44 -12.24
CA PHE A 402 0.69 -29.21 -11.60
C PHE A 402 -0.41 -28.57 -10.73
N PHE A 403 -1.66 -28.50 -11.20
CA PHE A 403 -2.80 -28.05 -10.42
C PHE A 403 -3.07 -28.95 -9.22
N ILE A 404 -2.96 -30.28 -9.37
CA ILE A 404 -3.05 -31.21 -8.23
C ILE A 404 -1.90 -30.95 -7.25
N SER A 405 -0.68 -30.69 -7.72
CA SER A 405 0.44 -30.36 -6.83
C SER A 405 0.24 -29.03 -6.10
N ILE A 406 -0.34 -28.01 -6.75
CA ILE A 406 -0.72 -26.73 -6.13
C ILE A 406 -1.88 -26.93 -5.16
N ILE A 407 -2.87 -27.77 -5.48
CA ILE A 407 -3.96 -28.13 -4.56
C ILE A 407 -3.39 -28.87 -3.34
N VAL A 408 -2.47 -29.82 -3.53
CA VAL A 408 -1.79 -30.54 -2.43
C VAL A 408 -0.89 -29.60 -1.60
N LEU A 409 -0.23 -28.61 -2.22
CA LEU A 409 0.56 -27.56 -1.56
C LEU A 409 -0.29 -26.49 -0.88
N SER A 410 -1.48 -26.18 -1.39
CA SER A 410 -2.44 -25.25 -0.76
C SER A 410 -3.30 -25.93 0.32
N LEU A 411 -3.40 -27.26 0.29
CA LEU A 411 -3.90 -28.08 1.40
C LEU A 411 -2.87 -28.23 2.54
N TYR A 412 -1.60 -27.89 2.30
CA TYR A 412 -0.63 -27.61 3.36
C TYR A 412 -0.96 -26.26 4.00
N GLN A 413 -2.01 -26.22 4.82
CA GLN A 413 -2.29 -25.04 5.63
C GLN A 413 -1.07 -24.77 6.54
N VAL A 414 -0.51 -23.56 6.45
CA VAL A 414 0.33 -23.02 7.52
C VAL A 414 -0.56 -22.94 8.75
N LYS A 415 -0.52 -23.97 9.58
CA LYS A 415 -1.29 -24.02 10.81
C LYS A 415 -0.70 -22.97 11.75
N ALA A 416 -1.54 -22.13 12.33
CA ALA A 416 -1.10 -21.19 13.35
C ALA A 416 -0.33 -21.92 14.45
N THR A 417 0.75 -21.32 14.93
CA THR A 417 1.66 -21.93 15.92
C THR A 417 0.96 -22.17 17.26
N VAL A 418 -0.04 -21.34 17.58
CA VAL A 418 -0.89 -21.45 18.75
C VAL A 418 -2.37 -21.47 18.33
N PRO A 419 -3.27 -22.11 19.11
CA PRO A 419 -4.68 -22.19 18.77
C PRO A 419 -5.40 -20.83 18.76
N ALA A 420 -5.08 -19.94 19.71
CA ALA A 420 -5.68 -18.62 19.83
C ALA A 420 -4.68 -17.59 20.40
N VAL A 421 -4.97 -16.30 20.14
CA VAL A 421 -4.25 -15.16 20.72
C VAL A 421 -5.27 -14.25 21.41
N TYR A 422 -5.04 -13.96 22.69
CA TYR A 422 -5.83 -13.01 23.48
C TYR A 422 -4.97 -11.79 23.77
N ILE A 423 -5.45 -10.60 23.40
CA ILE A 423 -4.68 -9.36 23.45
C ILE A 423 -5.31 -8.42 24.47
N PHE A 424 -4.51 -7.89 25.39
CA PHE A 424 -4.91 -6.93 26.43
C PHE A 424 -4.00 -5.72 26.37
N GLY A 425 -4.53 -4.55 26.71
CA GLY A 425 -3.70 -3.37 26.87
C GLY A 425 -4.35 -2.05 26.50
N ASP A 426 -3.54 -1.16 25.95
CA ASP A 426 -3.91 0.22 25.63
C ASP A 426 -3.99 0.51 24.11
N SER A 427 -3.88 1.78 23.72
CA SER A 427 -3.93 2.23 22.31
C SER A 427 -2.86 1.58 21.42
N THR A 428 -1.75 1.11 21.99
CA THR A 428 -0.67 0.43 21.25
C THR A 428 -1.07 -0.96 20.72
N ALA A 429 -2.14 -1.54 21.29
CA ALA A 429 -2.67 -2.84 20.90
C ALA A 429 -4.15 -2.78 20.47
N ASP A 430 -4.83 -1.65 20.65
CA ASP A 430 -6.25 -1.47 20.29
C ASP A 430 -6.48 -1.62 18.78
N VAL A 431 -7.57 -2.31 18.44
CA VAL A 431 -8.03 -2.59 17.06
C VAL A 431 -9.43 -2.03 16.80
N GLY A 432 -9.85 -1.04 17.60
CA GLY A 432 -11.12 -0.34 17.49
C GLY A 432 -12.12 -0.67 18.60
N THR A 433 -11.67 -1.13 19.77
CA THR A 433 -12.52 -1.31 20.97
C THR A 433 -13.23 -0.02 21.33
N ASN A 434 -12.49 1.10 21.32
CA ASN A 434 -13.02 2.39 21.72
C ASN A 434 -14.10 2.95 20.78
N ASP A 435 -14.17 2.46 19.54
CA ASP A 435 -15.19 2.88 18.57
C ASP A 435 -16.60 2.42 18.97
N PHE A 436 -16.70 1.37 19.79
CA PHE A 436 -17.95 0.85 20.35
C PHE A 436 -18.41 1.59 21.62
N LEU A 437 -17.61 2.54 22.13
CA LEU A 437 -17.89 3.29 23.34
C LEU A 437 -18.46 4.67 22.97
N ASN A 438 -19.74 4.90 23.27
CA ASN A 438 -20.43 6.14 22.88
C ASN A 438 -19.73 7.41 23.43
N ASP A 439 -19.27 7.36 24.68
CA ASP A 439 -18.66 8.50 25.39
C ASP A 439 -17.13 8.45 25.43
N SER A 440 -16.49 7.66 24.57
CA SER A 440 -15.02 7.66 24.46
C SER A 440 -14.55 8.75 23.51
N THR A 441 -13.61 9.58 23.97
CA THR A 441 -12.87 10.54 23.15
C THR A 441 -11.55 9.97 22.64
N ALA A 442 -11.08 8.86 23.23
CA ALA A 442 -9.88 8.14 22.79
C ALA A 442 -10.24 7.21 21.62
N LYS A 443 -10.57 7.78 20.46
CA LYS A 443 -10.88 7.03 19.23
C LYS A 443 -9.81 7.29 18.16
N ALA A 444 -9.69 6.36 17.22
CA ALA A 444 -8.82 6.48 16.05
C ALA A 444 -9.53 6.00 14.77
N ASN A 445 -10.87 6.13 14.72
CA ASN A 445 -11.73 5.75 13.60
C ASN A 445 -11.96 6.88 12.58
N PHE A 446 -10.99 7.77 12.45
CA PHE A 446 -11.06 8.92 11.57
C PHE A 446 -9.77 9.06 10.76
N LEU A 447 -9.88 9.75 9.61
CA LEU A 447 -8.74 10.16 8.80
C LEU A 447 -7.76 10.99 9.65
N TYR A 448 -6.47 10.71 9.73
CA TYR A 448 -5.61 9.91 8.85
C TYR A 448 -5.29 8.49 9.33
N ASN A 449 -5.85 8.06 10.46
CA ASN A 449 -5.55 6.74 11.03
C ASN A 449 -5.99 5.63 10.06
N GLY A 450 -5.21 4.55 9.99
CA GLY A 450 -5.49 3.44 9.07
C GLY A 450 -5.32 3.75 7.58
N ILE A 451 -4.68 4.87 7.18
CA ILE A 451 -4.37 5.18 5.78
C ILE A 451 -3.60 4.08 5.03
N ASP A 452 -2.78 3.29 5.73
CA ASP A 452 -2.04 2.11 5.26
C ASP A 452 -2.68 0.78 5.62
N TYR A 453 -3.75 0.82 6.41
CA TYR A 453 -4.52 -0.38 6.66
C TYR A 453 -5.18 -0.80 5.34
N PRO A 454 -5.45 -2.10 5.10
CA PRO A 454 -6.17 -2.53 3.91
C PRO A 454 -7.40 -1.68 3.60
N TYR A 455 -7.49 -1.21 2.36
CA TYR A 455 -8.51 -0.30 1.84
C TYR A 455 -8.47 1.12 2.43
N SER A 456 -7.46 1.46 3.21
CA SER A 456 -7.26 2.76 3.86
C SER A 456 -8.43 3.18 4.74
N ILE A 457 -9.03 2.18 5.41
CA ILE A 457 -10.17 2.37 6.29
C ILE A 457 -9.64 2.61 7.70
N PRO A 458 -10.03 3.71 8.37
CA PRO A 458 -9.72 3.89 9.77
C PRO A 458 -10.47 2.86 10.61
N THR A 459 -9.75 1.99 11.30
CA THR A 459 -10.34 0.88 12.09
C THR A 459 -10.26 1.10 13.60
N GLY A 460 -9.94 2.31 14.06
CA GLY A 460 -9.69 2.56 15.49
C GLY A 460 -8.30 2.12 15.98
N ARG A 461 -7.38 1.79 15.06
CA ARG A 461 -5.96 1.58 15.38
C ARG A 461 -5.26 2.94 15.45
N PHE A 462 -4.54 3.20 16.54
CA PHE A 462 -3.75 4.42 16.73
C PHE A 462 -2.43 4.37 15.94
N SER A 463 -2.52 4.24 14.62
CA SER A 463 -1.39 4.18 13.71
C SER A 463 -1.86 4.49 12.27
N ASN A 464 -0.92 4.73 11.36
CA ASN A 464 -1.23 4.75 9.93
C ASN A 464 -1.75 3.40 9.42
N GLY A 465 -1.48 2.28 10.09
CA GLY A 465 -1.98 0.97 9.65
C GLY A 465 -2.00 -0.06 10.77
N TYR A 466 -1.35 -1.21 10.54
CA TYR A 466 -1.18 -2.26 11.55
C TYR A 466 -0.36 -1.79 12.76
N ASN A 467 -0.82 -2.10 13.96
CA ASN A 467 -0.07 -1.95 15.19
C ASN A 467 0.83 -3.18 15.47
N SER A 468 1.63 -3.15 16.53
CA SER A 468 2.54 -4.26 16.87
C SER A 468 1.80 -5.56 17.15
N ALA A 469 0.65 -5.50 17.82
CA ALA A 469 -0.14 -6.68 18.16
C ALA A 469 -0.69 -7.39 16.92
N ASP A 470 -1.08 -6.63 15.89
CA ASP A 470 -1.50 -7.18 14.60
C ASP A 470 -0.40 -8.00 13.94
N LEU A 471 0.81 -7.42 13.90
CA LEU A 471 1.94 -7.99 13.20
C LEU A 471 2.48 -9.20 13.94
N ILE A 472 2.48 -9.16 15.27
CA ILE A 472 2.81 -10.31 16.13
C ILE A 472 1.83 -11.47 15.89
N ALA A 473 0.51 -11.21 15.85
CA ALA A 473 -0.47 -12.26 15.54
C ALA A 473 -0.22 -12.89 14.16
N ARG A 474 0.13 -12.07 13.17
CA ARG A 474 0.48 -12.57 11.83
C ARG A 474 1.76 -13.40 11.81
N LEU A 475 2.77 -13.03 12.59
CA LEU A 475 4.01 -13.80 12.72
C LEU A 475 3.78 -15.19 13.33
N TRP A 476 2.76 -15.36 14.19
CA TRP A 476 2.33 -16.68 14.67
C TRP A 476 1.44 -17.48 13.69
N GLY A 477 1.28 -17.01 12.45
CA GLY A 477 0.59 -17.75 11.39
C GLY A 477 -0.91 -17.43 11.27
N PHE A 478 -1.42 -16.39 11.93
CA PHE A 478 -2.79 -15.92 11.71
C PHE A 478 -2.86 -15.02 10.46
N GLY A 479 -3.92 -15.15 9.65
CA GLY A 479 -4.11 -14.28 8.48
C GLY A 479 -4.36 -12.80 8.85
N LYS A 480 -4.95 -12.56 10.02
CA LYS A 480 -5.20 -11.24 10.62
C LYS A 480 -5.18 -11.35 12.15
N SER A 481 -5.05 -10.22 12.85
CA SER A 481 -5.26 -10.15 14.30
C SER A 481 -6.67 -10.61 14.69
N PRO A 482 -6.88 -11.03 15.95
CA PRO A 482 -8.22 -11.15 16.51
C PRO A 482 -9.01 -9.84 16.38
N ASP A 483 -10.32 -9.95 16.19
CA ASP A 483 -11.25 -8.81 16.22
C ASP A 483 -11.41 -8.33 17.68
N SER A 484 -11.86 -7.07 17.88
CA SER A 484 -12.16 -6.57 19.22
C SER A 484 -13.29 -7.38 19.86
N PHE A 485 -13.30 -7.49 21.19
CA PHE A 485 -14.36 -8.22 21.91
C PHE A 485 -15.76 -7.71 21.57
N PHE A 486 -15.96 -6.38 21.49
CA PHE A 486 -17.24 -5.79 21.09
C PHE A 486 -17.61 -6.09 19.64
N CYS A 487 -16.63 -6.12 18.72
CA CYS A 487 -16.88 -6.52 17.33
C CYS A 487 -17.37 -7.97 17.24
N LEU A 488 -16.78 -8.88 18.03
CA LEU A 488 -17.21 -10.27 18.09
C LEU A 488 -18.66 -10.39 18.57
N LEU A 489 -19.03 -9.69 19.65
CA LEU A 489 -20.40 -9.71 20.19
C LEU A 489 -21.43 -9.18 19.20
N ASN A 490 -21.09 -8.15 18.42
CA ASN A 490 -22.00 -7.57 17.43
C ASN A 490 -22.17 -8.44 16.17
N ASN A 491 -21.25 -9.38 15.89
CA ASN A 491 -21.30 -10.24 14.71
C ASN A 491 -21.68 -11.70 15.05
N THR A 492 -22.95 -11.90 15.38
CA THR A 492 -23.51 -13.20 15.80
C THR A 492 -23.31 -14.32 14.78
N SER A 493 -23.31 -14.00 13.47
CA SER A 493 -23.18 -14.97 12.38
C SER A 493 -21.81 -15.65 12.30
N SER A 494 -20.74 -14.97 12.71
CA SER A 494 -19.36 -15.46 12.65
C SER A 494 -18.73 -15.70 14.01
N PHE A 495 -19.43 -15.32 15.09
CA PHE A 495 -18.99 -15.42 16.48
C PHE A 495 -18.37 -16.77 16.84
N LYS A 496 -19.08 -17.88 16.59
CA LYS A 496 -18.61 -19.24 16.95
C LYS A 496 -17.29 -19.63 16.28
N ARG A 497 -17.04 -19.13 15.06
CA ARG A 497 -15.79 -19.39 14.33
C ARG A 497 -14.66 -18.49 14.82
N ASN A 498 -14.97 -17.22 15.06
CA ASN A 498 -13.97 -16.22 15.37
C ASN A 498 -13.50 -16.29 16.82
N ILE A 499 -14.38 -16.65 17.76
CA ILE A 499 -14.02 -16.81 19.18
C ILE A 499 -12.90 -17.85 19.41
N LEU A 500 -12.83 -18.87 18.55
CA LEU A 500 -11.75 -19.86 18.60
C LEU A 500 -10.40 -19.24 18.24
N ARG A 501 -10.33 -18.20 17.42
CA ARG A 501 -9.05 -17.56 17.07
C ARG A 501 -8.55 -16.58 18.15
N GLY A 502 -9.37 -16.32 19.17
CA GLY A 502 -9.11 -15.39 20.25
C GLY A 502 -9.84 -14.06 20.08
N ALA A 503 -9.48 -13.07 20.90
CA ALA A 503 -10.07 -11.73 20.88
C ALA A 503 -9.08 -10.66 21.33
N ASN A 504 -9.29 -9.43 20.87
CA ASN A 504 -8.58 -8.27 21.36
C ASN A 504 -9.47 -7.48 22.33
N PHE A 505 -8.97 -7.26 23.54
CA PHE A 505 -9.63 -6.54 24.62
C PHE A 505 -8.98 -5.17 24.88
N ALA A 506 -7.84 -4.86 24.24
CA ALA A 506 -7.13 -3.61 24.44
C ALA A 506 -8.02 -2.39 24.13
N SER A 507 -7.84 -1.32 24.90
CA SER A 507 -8.66 -0.10 24.83
C SER A 507 -7.80 1.14 24.95
N GLY A 508 -7.88 2.04 23.97
CA GLY A 508 -7.17 3.32 23.99
C GLY A 508 -7.38 4.09 25.29
N GLY A 509 -6.28 4.53 25.91
CA GLY A 509 -6.29 5.24 27.19
C GLY A 509 -6.24 4.36 28.44
N SER A 510 -6.32 3.03 28.32
CA SER A 510 -6.26 2.14 29.49
C SER A 510 -4.89 2.18 30.16
N GLY A 511 -4.88 2.16 31.48
CA GLY A 511 -3.69 1.87 32.29
C GLY A 511 -3.75 0.48 32.92
N ILE A 512 -2.73 0.20 33.74
CA ILE A 512 -2.71 -0.93 34.67
C ILE A 512 -3.66 -0.63 35.83
N ILE A 513 -3.64 0.60 36.35
CA ILE A 513 -4.56 1.03 37.40
C ILE A 513 -5.94 1.26 36.80
N ASN A 514 -6.99 0.69 37.41
CA ASN A 514 -8.34 0.73 36.86
C ASN A 514 -8.93 2.14 36.71
N THR A 515 -8.40 3.13 37.44
CA THR A 515 -8.83 4.53 37.35
C THR A 515 -8.14 5.31 36.25
N THR A 516 -7.07 4.78 35.65
CA THR A 516 -6.34 5.44 34.57
C THR A 516 -7.17 5.52 33.30
N GLY A 517 -7.08 6.66 32.63
CA GLY A 517 -7.86 7.04 31.45
C GLY A 517 -9.19 7.73 31.79
N LEU A 518 -9.64 7.72 33.05
CA LEU A 518 -10.93 8.31 33.46
C LEU A 518 -10.88 9.84 33.67
N GLN A 519 -9.70 10.40 33.97
CA GLN A 519 -9.52 11.84 34.24
C GLN A 519 -8.70 12.56 33.15
N PHE A 520 -7.84 11.84 32.40
CA PHE A 520 -6.77 12.42 31.59
C PHE A 520 -7.20 13.08 30.27
N PHE A 521 -8.32 12.69 29.67
CA PHE A 521 -8.77 13.23 28.37
C PHE A 521 -9.62 14.50 28.49
N LEU A 522 -9.48 15.25 29.59
CA LEU A 522 -9.97 16.61 29.72
C LEU A 522 -8.92 17.59 29.16
N THR A 523 -8.63 17.56 27.86
CA THR A 523 -7.87 18.67 27.23
C THR A 523 -8.80 19.84 26.93
N ALA A 524 -8.22 21.04 26.99
CA ALA A 524 -8.83 22.38 26.99
C ALA A 524 -9.71 22.79 25.78
N GLU A 525 -10.29 21.85 25.02
CA GLU A 525 -11.30 22.16 23.99
C GLU A 525 -12.71 22.35 24.57
N ASN A 526 -12.92 22.04 25.86
CA ASN A 526 -14.22 22.21 26.53
C ASN A 526 -14.28 23.46 27.43
N LEU A 527 -13.81 24.61 26.94
CA LEU A 527 -13.96 25.88 27.67
C LEU A 527 -15.44 26.34 27.74
N PHE A 528 -16.36 25.70 27.01
CA PHE A 528 -17.78 26.07 26.95
C PHE A 528 -18.78 24.91 27.12
N ASP A 529 -18.33 23.67 27.33
CA ASP A 529 -19.22 22.52 27.48
C ASP A 529 -18.84 21.67 28.69
N GLN A 530 -19.83 21.10 29.38
CA GLN A 530 -19.65 20.33 30.62
C GLN A 530 -18.59 19.22 30.44
N PRO A 531 -17.77 18.88 31.46
CA PRO A 531 -16.75 17.84 31.35
C PRO A 531 -17.40 16.50 31.00
N LYS A 532 -17.33 16.11 29.71
CA LYS A 532 -17.78 14.80 29.24
C LYS A 532 -16.84 13.74 29.82
N LYS A 533 -17.38 12.88 30.68
CA LYS A 533 -16.66 11.71 31.21
C LYS A 533 -16.13 10.87 30.04
N VAL A 534 -14.84 10.60 30.03
CA VAL A 534 -14.22 9.75 28.99
C VAL A 534 -14.34 8.29 29.40
N ARG A 535 -14.93 7.47 28.52
CA ARG A 535 -15.05 6.03 28.73
C ARG A 535 -13.87 5.29 28.11
N VAL A 536 -13.13 4.56 28.95
CA VAL A 536 -12.03 3.65 28.61
C VAL A 536 -12.31 2.31 29.25
N VAL A 537 -12.07 1.18 28.58
CA VAL A 537 -12.16 -0.15 29.21
C VAL A 537 -10.86 -0.41 29.97
N SER A 538 -10.91 -0.30 31.29
CA SER A 538 -9.76 -0.55 32.18
C SER A 538 -9.24 -1.97 32.06
N LEU A 539 -7.96 -2.22 32.38
CA LEU A 539 -7.39 -3.56 32.31
C LEU A 539 -8.17 -4.60 33.15
N GLY A 540 -8.70 -4.20 34.31
CA GLY A 540 -9.61 -5.03 35.10
C GLY A 540 -10.89 -5.41 34.35
N GLU A 541 -11.53 -4.47 33.66
CA GLU A 541 -12.70 -4.74 32.82
C GLU A 541 -12.35 -5.59 31.60
N GLN A 542 -11.18 -5.41 30.98
CA GLN A 542 -10.70 -6.27 29.89
C GLN A 542 -10.59 -7.73 30.35
N ILE A 543 -10.11 -7.97 31.56
CA ILE A 543 -10.04 -9.31 32.16
C ILE A 543 -11.43 -9.88 32.44
N GLN A 544 -12.39 -9.04 32.87
CA GLN A 544 -13.79 -9.47 33.02
C GLN A 544 -14.44 -9.83 31.66
N GLN A 545 -14.12 -9.08 30.60
CA GLN A 545 -14.53 -9.40 29.24
C GLN A 545 -13.94 -10.75 28.80
N PHE A 546 -12.69 -11.04 29.15
CA PHE A 546 -12.08 -12.34 28.90
C PHE A 546 -12.74 -13.47 29.71
N ALA A 547 -13.11 -13.24 30.97
CA ALA A 547 -13.89 -14.21 31.75
C ALA A 547 -15.24 -14.54 31.07
N THR A 548 -15.90 -13.52 30.53
CA THR A 548 -17.12 -13.68 29.72
C THR A 548 -16.84 -14.49 28.44
N LEU A 549 -15.75 -14.18 27.74
CA LEU A 549 -15.33 -14.94 26.56
C LEU A 549 -15.05 -16.41 26.89
N LYS A 550 -14.38 -16.70 28.02
CA LYS A 550 -14.14 -18.08 28.49
C LYS A 550 -15.45 -18.84 28.70
N SER A 551 -16.46 -18.21 29.31
CA SER A 551 -17.79 -18.82 29.44
C SER A 551 -18.37 -19.17 28.07
N ASN A 552 -18.28 -18.25 27.11
CA ASN A 552 -18.76 -18.46 25.75
C ASN A 552 -17.99 -19.56 24.98
N LEU A 553 -16.70 -19.79 25.27
CA LEU A 553 -15.94 -20.90 24.67
C LEU A 553 -16.56 -22.26 25.02
N SER A 554 -17.18 -22.40 26.19
CA SER A 554 -17.87 -23.63 26.61
C SER A 554 -19.10 -23.96 25.75
N THR A 555 -19.54 -23.03 24.89
CA THR A 555 -20.61 -23.26 23.91
C THR A 555 -20.11 -23.81 22.57
N VAL A 556 -18.79 -23.81 22.35
CA VAL A 556 -18.14 -24.22 21.09
C VAL A 556 -17.15 -25.36 21.30
N LEU A 557 -16.53 -25.42 22.49
CA LEU A 557 -15.64 -26.50 22.92
C LEU A 557 -16.28 -27.26 24.09
N PRO A 558 -16.02 -28.57 24.21
CA PRO A 558 -16.39 -29.31 25.42
C PRO A 558 -15.79 -28.63 26.66
N PRO A 559 -16.54 -28.46 27.76
CA PRO A 559 -16.07 -27.74 28.95
C PRO A 559 -14.71 -28.24 29.47
N GLU A 560 -14.47 -29.54 29.42
CA GLU A 560 -13.22 -30.19 29.84
C GLU A 560 -12.01 -29.88 28.93
N LYS A 561 -12.24 -29.33 27.73
CA LYS A 561 -11.19 -28.93 26.78
C LYS A 561 -10.88 -27.44 26.81
N VAL A 562 -11.69 -26.61 27.46
CA VAL A 562 -11.50 -25.15 27.48
C VAL A 562 -10.19 -24.79 28.18
N ASP A 563 -9.89 -25.36 29.34
CA ASP A 563 -8.64 -25.03 30.06
C ASP A 563 -7.39 -25.54 29.31
N ASP A 564 -7.44 -26.72 28.70
CA ASP A 564 -6.35 -27.22 27.83
C ASP A 564 -6.13 -26.27 26.63
N TYR A 565 -7.22 -25.83 26.00
CA TYR A 565 -7.18 -24.88 24.90
C TYR A 565 -6.53 -23.55 25.28
N LEU A 566 -6.95 -22.98 26.41
CA LEU A 566 -6.42 -21.71 26.92
C LEU A 566 -4.97 -21.83 27.36
N SER A 567 -4.60 -22.94 28.01
CA SER A 567 -3.20 -23.19 28.41
C SER A 567 -2.25 -23.24 27.22
N LYS A 568 -2.76 -23.67 26.05
CA LYS A 568 -2.00 -23.72 24.80
C LYS A 568 -2.04 -22.41 24.00
N SER A 569 -2.99 -21.54 24.32
CA SER A 569 -3.16 -20.23 23.69
C SER A 569 -2.19 -19.20 24.26
N LEU A 570 -2.09 -18.04 23.62
CA LEU A 570 -1.19 -16.99 24.04
C LEU A 570 -1.93 -15.73 24.52
N PHE A 571 -1.37 -15.09 25.52
CA PHE A 571 -1.88 -13.88 26.16
C PHE A 571 -0.88 -12.75 26.00
N LEU A 572 -1.17 -11.82 25.10
CA LEU A 572 -0.34 -10.64 24.82
C LEU A 572 -0.83 -9.46 25.67
N VAL A 573 0.06 -8.82 26.43
CA VAL A 573 -0.25 -7.67 27.30
C VAL A 573 0.69 -6.51 27.00
N SER A 574 0.15 -5.35 26.62
CA SER A 574 0.91 -4.12 26.33
C SER A 574 0.20 -2.91 26.94
N VAL A 575 0.64 -2.48 28.13
CA VAL A 575 -0.04 -1.47 28.95
C VAL A 575 0.93 -0.85 29.96
N GLY A 576 0.62 0.35 30.45
CA GLY A 576 1.37 1.05 31.50
C GLY A 576 1.77 2.48 31.13
N SER A 577 1.80 2.80 29.84
CA SER A 577 2.22 4.12 29.36
C SER A 577 1.31 5.24 29.88
N ASN A 578 0.00 4.98 29.90
CA ASN A 578 -1.00 5.94 30.36
C ASN A 578 -0.89 6.22 31.87
N ASP A 579 -0.54 5.22 32.69
CA ASP A 579 -0.33 5.41 34.13
C ASP A 579 0.81 6.40 34.38
N PHE A 580 1.88 6.35 33.59
CA PHE A 580 3.00 7.28 33.71
C PHE A 580 2.68 8.67 33.18
N PHE A 581 1.93 8.78 32.07
CA PHE A 581 1.46 10.07 31.59
C PHE A 581 0.57 10.76 32.62
N GLU A 582 -0.35 10.03 33.25
CA GLU A 582 -1.19 10.56 34.33
C GLU A 582 -0.38 10.94 35.57
N TYR A 583 0.55 10.08 35.99
CA TYR A 583 1.42 10.37 37.13
C TYR A 583 2.25 11.64 36.90
N ALA A 584 2.82 11.80 35.71
CA ALA A 584 3.60 12.98 35.34
C ALA A 584 2.75 14.26 35.22
N ASN A 585 1.43 14.13 35.09
CA ASN A 585 0.50 15.26 35.02
C ASN A 585 0.09 15.76 36.42
N GLY A 586 1.09 16.06 37.26
CA GLY A 586 0.89 16.76 38.53
C GLY A 586 0.49 15.90 39.72
N SER A 587 0.73 14.58 39.69
CA SER A 587 0.51 13.72 40.86
C SER A 587 1.39 14.15 42.04
N THR A 588 0.81 14.15 43.26
CA THR A 588 1.53 14.40 44.52
C THR A 588 1.97 13.11 45.22
N VAL A 589 1.62 11.94 44.66
CA VAL A 589 1.99 10.64 45.21
C VAL A 589 3.50 10.44 45.09
N PRO A 590 4.22 10.03 46.15
CA PRO A 590 5.65 9.72 46.04
C PRO A 590 5.91 8.62 45.00
N LYS A 591 6.99 8.77 44.23
CA LYS A 591 7.36 7.86 43.13
C LYS A 591 7.41 6.40 43.56
N GLU A 592 7.96 6.13 44.74
CA GLU A 592 8.11 4.78 45.29
C GLU A 592 6.75 4.16 45.60
N VAL A 593 5.81 4.95 46.14
CA VAL A 593 4.45 4.51 46.46
C VAL A 593 3.66 4.24 45.17
N PHE A 594 3.80 5.12 44.19
CA PHE A 594 3.18 4.94 42.87
C PHE A 594 3.67 3.67 42.19
N MET A 595 4.99 3.47 42.13
CA MET A 595 5.59 2.27 41.52
C MET A 595 5.17 0.99 42.25
N ALA A 596 5.14 0.99 43.58
CA ALA A 596 4.69 -0.16 44.37
C ALA A 596 3.21 -0.48 44.10
N THR A 597 2.35 0.52 44.03
CA THR A 597 0.93 0.37 43.71
C THR A 597 0.74 -0.22 42.32
N LEU A 598 1.45 0.33 41.33
CA LEU A 598 1.38 -0.12 39.93
C LEU A 598 1.79 -1.60 39.79
N LEU A 599 2.88 -2.00 40.45
CA LEU A 599 3.36 -3.39 40.42
C LEU A 599 2.40 -4.35 41.13
N SER A 600 1.82 -3.93 42.26
CA SER A 600 0.83 -4.72 42.99
C SER A 600 -0.41 -4.96 42.13
N GLU A 601 -0.97 -3.91 41.50
CA GLU A 601 -2.11 -4.05 40.61
C GLU A 601 -1.77 -4.91 39.39
N TYR A 602 -0.58 -4.74 38.81
CA TYR A 602 -0.19 -5.55 37.65
C TYR A 602 -0.07 -7.04 38.01
N GLN A 603 0.50 -7.34 39.17
CA GLN A 603 0.56 -8.71 39.70
C GLN A 603 -0.86 -9.29 39.84
N ASN A 604 -1.79 -8.54 40.44
CA ASN A 604 -3.18 -8.96 40.60
C ASN A 604 -3.84 -9.26 39.25
N HIS A 605 -3.67 -8.39 38.25
CA HIS A 605 -4.21 -8.58 36.91
C HIS A 605 -3.66 -9.84 36.21
N LEU A 606 -2.34 -10.07 36.29
CA LEU A 606 -1.71 -11.26 35.71
C LEU A 606 -2.14 -12.55 36.45
N GLN A 607 -2.29 -12.49 37.78
CA GLN A 607 -2.81 -13.61 38.57
C GLN A 607 -4.27 -13.92 38.22
N ASN A 608 -5.11 -12.91 37.96
CA ASN A 608 -6.49 -13.10 37.53
C ASN A 608 -6.57 -13.76 36.15
N LEU A 609 -5.73 -13.35 35.19
CA LEU A 609 -5.62 -14.04 33.89
C LEU A 609 -5.15 -15.49 34.05
N TYR A 610 -4.17 -15.73 34.92
CA TYR A 610 -3.70 -17.08 35.22
C TYR A 610 -4.81 -17.95 35.84
N ALA A 611 -5.60 -17.41 36.78
CA ALA A 611 -6.76 -18.08 37.38
C ALA A 611 -7.83 -18.42 36.32
N LEU A 612 -7.94 -17.61 35.27
CA LEU A 612 -8.82 -17.87 34.13
C LEU A 612 -8.25 -18.87 33.11
N GLY A 613 -7.04 -19.40 33.32
CA GLY A 613 -6.45 -20.47 32.49
C GLY A 613 -5.29 -20.02 31.59
N ALA A 614 -4.88 -18.76 31.66
CA ALA A 614 -3.72 -18.28 30.93
C ALA A 614 -2.43 -18.93 31.45
N ARG A 615 -1.58 -19.41 30.53
CA ARG A 615 -0.28 -20.00 30.88
C ARG A 615 0.90 -19.41 30.12
N ARG A 616 0.70 -18.87 28.91
CA ARG A 616 1.78 -18.29 28.08
C ARG A 616 1.57 -16.78 27.90
N PHE A 617 2.38 -15.99 28.61
CA PHE A 617 2.27 -14.54 28.65
C PHE A 617 3.35 -13.86 27.82
N GLY A 618 2.97 -13.21 26.72
CA GLY A 618 3.81 -12.24 26.02
C GLY A 618 3.55 -10.85 26.60
N ILE A 619 4.54 -10.23 27.21
CA ILE A 619 4.39 -8.92 27.85
C ILE A 619 5.32 -7.93 27.15
N VAL A 620 4.80 -6.75 26.82
CA VAL A 620 5.58 -5.64 26.26
C VAL A 620 5.65 -4.55 27.32
N SER A 621 6.86 -4.16 27.73
CA SER A 621 7.06 -3.10 28.72
C SER A 621 6.75 -1.71 28.16
N VAL A 622 6.83 -0.69 29.01
CA VAL A 622 6.64 0.71 28.60
C VAL A 622 7.85 1.20 27.76
N PRO A 623 7.63 1.87 26.61
CA PRO A 623 8.68 2.49 25.78
C PRO A 623 9.28 3.74 26.45
N PRO A 624 10.30 4.42 25.87
CA PRO A 624 10.82 5.68 26.42
C PRO A 624 9.83 6.82 26.15
N ILE A 625 8.73 6.85 26.90
CA ILE A 625 7.62 7.80 26.68
C ILE A 625 8.04 9.26 26.88
N GLY A 626 9.15 9.53 27.57
CA GLY A 626 9.76 10.85 27.64
C GLY A 626 10.27 11.34 26.29
N CYS A 627 10.47 10.45 25.32
CA CYS A 627 10.86 10.77 23.95
C CYS A 627 9.69 10.88 22.97
N CYS A 628 8.43 10.68 23.40
CA CYS A 628 7.28 10.90 22.53
C CYS A 628 7.20 12.39 22.11
N PRO A 629 6.80 12.71 20.86
CA PRO A 629 6.71 14.09 20.39
C PRO A 629 5.89 15.00 21.32
N TYR A 630 4.82 14.49 21.93
CA TYR A 630 4.02 15.23 22.92
C TYR A 630 4.83 15.72 24.12
N ILE A 631 5.67 14.87 24.72
CA ILE A 631 6.50 15.27 25.86
C ILE A 631 7.61 16.22 25.42
N ARG A 632 8.22 15.93 24.26
CA ARG A 632 9.29 16.76 23.69
C ARG A 632 8.83 18.17 23.35
N TYR A 633 7.57 18.33 22.94
CA TYR A 633 6.95 19.64 22.72
C TYR A 633 6.98 20.54 23.97
N PHE A 634 6.79 19.99 25.16
CA PHE A 634 6.89 20.75 26.42
C PHE A 634 8.33 20.96 26.91
N ASN A 635 9.30 20.24 26.35
CA ASN A 635 10.71 20.42 26.66
C ASN A 635 11.30 21.55 25.81
N LYS A 636 11.84 22.59 26.46
CA LYS A 636 12.44 23.77 25.78
C LYS A 636 13.54 23.42 24.77
N THR A 637 14.25 22.30 24.99
CA THR A 637 15.32 21.84 24.09
C THR A 637 14.80 20.97 22.95
N GLY A 638 13.53 20.58 22.98
CA GLY A 638 12.96 19.54 22.12
C GLY A 638 13.54 18.15 22.40
N GLY A 639 14.32 17.95 23.48
CA GLY A 639 14.89 16.66 23.87
C GLY A 639 13.92 15.78 24.67
N CYS A 640 14.33 14.53 24.94
CA CYS A 640 13.54 13.63 25.78
C CYS A 640 13.46 14.10 27.24
N ALA A 641 12.41 13.69 27.96
CA ALA A 641 12.31 13.87 29.41
C ALA A 641 12.89 12.65 30.16
N ASP A 642 14.01 12.85 30.85
CA ASP A 642 14.75 11.77 31.52
C ASP A 642 13.96 11.14 32.67
N ASP A 643 13.17 11.91 33.43
CA ASP A 643 12.40 11.39 34.56
C ASP A 643 11.38 10.32 34.15
N LEU A 644 10.67 10.57 33.04
CA LEU A 644 9.72 9.62 32.45
C LEU A 644 10.42 8.39 31.87
N ASN A 645 11.57 8.59 31.22
CA ASN A 645 12.39 7.51 30.69
C ASN A 645 12.99 6.64 31.81
N ASN A 646 13.34 7.25 32.94
CA ASN A 646 13.80 6.55 34.14
C ASN A 646 12.68 5.71 34.77
N LEU A 647 11.44 6.22 34.79
CA LEU A 647 10.27 5.44 35.24
C LEU A 647 10.07 4.18 34.36
N ALA A 648 10.14 4.32 33.04
CA ALA A 648 10.01 3.19 32.12
C ALA A 648 11.08 2.10 32.34
N GLN A 649 12.34 2.47 32.56
CA GLN A 649 13.43 1.52 32.84
C GLN A 649 13.29 0.82 34.20
N VAL A 650 12.95 1.58 35.25
CA VAL A 650 12.73 1.02 36.59
C VAL A 650 11.54 0.06 36.56
N PHE A 651 10.47 0.42 35.85
CA PHE A 651 9.31 -0.44 35.67
C PHE A 651 9.65 -1.73 34.93
N TYR A 652 10.40 -1.66 33.83
CA TYR A 652 10.87 -2.87 33.12
C TYR A 652 11.60 -3.83 34.07
N THR A 653 12.55 -3.30 34.85
CA THR A 653 13.34 -4.11 35.80
C THR A 653 12.46 -4.74 36.89
N ALA A 654 11.50 -3.97 37.41
CA ALA A 654 10.58 -4.46 38.44
C ALA A 654 9.61 -5.52 37.90
N VAL A 655 9.06 -5.33 36.69
CA VAL A 655 8.21 -6.32 36.01
C VAL A 655 9.00 -7.59 35.69
N GLN A 656 10.28 -7.46 35.32
CA GLN A 656 11.14 -8.63 35.12
C GLN A 656 11.24 -9.47 36.40
N GLY A 657 11.51 -8.85 37.55
CA GLY A 657 11.55 -9.53 38.85
C GLY A 657 10.20 -10.12 39.25
N LEU A 658 9.11 -9.38 39.03
CA LEU A 658 7.73 -9.85 39.26
C LEU A 658 7.44 -11.13 38.48
N LEU A 659 7.71 -11.14 37.16
CA LEU A 659 7.43 -12.29 36.31
C LEU A 659 8.31 -13.49 36.65
N GLN A 660 9.56 -13.27 37.03
CA GLN A 660 10.44 -14.33 37.54
C GLN A 660 9.83 -14.99 38.79
N ASN A 661 9.42 -14.18 39.77
CA ASN A 661 8.79 -14.67 41.00
C ASN A 661 7.45 -15.37 40.74
N MET A 662 6.61 -14.80 39.87
CA MET A 662 5.34 -15.43 39.50
C MET A 662 5.56 -16.77 38.79
N SER A 663 6.52 -16.85 37.86
CA SER A 663 6.81 -18.09 37.13
C SER A 663 7.37 -19.22 37.99
N SER A 664 8.05 -18.89 39.10
CA SER A 664 8.55 -19.89 40.06
C SER A 664 7.45 -20.41 40.99
N GLN A 665 6.41 -19.60 41.24
CA GLN A 665 5.28 -19.95 42.12
C GLN A 665 4.10 -20.58 41.36
N LEU A 666 3.84 -20.14 40.13
CA LEU A 666 2.65 -20.50 39.35
C LEU A 666 2.99 -21.62 38.35
N THR A 667 2.49 -22.82 38.64
CA THR A 667 2.78 -24.03 37.85
C THR A 667 2.35 -23.87 36.39
N GLY A 668 3.29 -24.12 35.48
CA GLY A 668 3.05 -24.04 34.03
C GLY A 668 3.00 -22.63 33.47
N MET A 669 3.18 -21.57 34.29
CA MET A 669 3.31 -20.21 33.79
C MET A 669 4.63 -20.05 33.03
N LYS A 670 4.54 -19.64 31.77
CA LYS A 670 5.65 -19.25 30.91
C LYS A 670 5.44 -17.81 30.49
N TYR A 671 6.52 -17.06 30.38
CA TYR A 671 6.44 -15.67 29.96
C TYR A 671 7.60 -15.27 29.06
N SER A 672 7.38 -14.18 28.33
CA SER A 672 8.38 -13.44 27.58
C SER A 672 8.11 -11.96 27.80
N LEU A 673 9.11 -11.22 28.27
CA LEU A 673 9.07 -9.78 28.52
C LEU A 673 9.89 -9.06 27.45
N GLY A 674 9.23 -8.23 26.65
CA GLY A 674 9.83 -7.33 25.68
C GLY A 674 10.22 -6.00 26.31
N ASN A 675 11.46 -5.59 26.08
CA ASN A 675 12.03 -4.32 26.53
C ASN A 675 11.76 -3.22 25.49
N ALA A 676 10.55 -2.66 25.51
CA ALA A 676 10.15 -1.62 24.57
C ALA A 676 10.99 -0.34 24.72
N TYR A 677 11.59 -0.13 25.91
CA TYR A 677 12.53 0.97 26.16
C TYR A 677 13.76 0.83 25.27
N GLU A 678 14.49 -0.27 25.39
CA GLU A 678 15.70 -0.55 24.61
C GLU A 678 15.43 -0.62 23.11
N MET A 679 14.30 -1.22 22.71
CA MET A 679 13.90 -1.32 21.30
C MET A 679 13.76 0.07 20.67
N THR A 680 13.04 0.97 21.34
CA THR A 680 12.78 2.31 20.81
C THR A 680 14.02 3.21 20.93
N MET A 681 14.75 3.16 22.04
CA MET A 681 15.97 3.96 22.22
C MET A 681 17.06 3.56 21.22
N ASN A 682 17.17 2.28 20.87
CA ASN A 682 18.11 1.84 19.85
C ASN A 682 17.81 2.46 18.48
N ILE A 683 16.52 2.61 18.12
CA ILE A 683 16.09 3.29 16.90
C ILE A 683 16.39 4.79 16.97
N ILE A 684 16.04 5.45 18.07
CA ILE A 684 16.28 6.90 18.24
C ILE A 684 17.76 7.23 18.14
N GLN A 685 18.64 6.39 18.71
CA GLN A 685 20.08 6.59 18.70
C GLN A 685 20.74 6.19 17.36
N ASN A 686 20.17 5.21 16.64
CA ASN A 686 20.73 4.68 15.39
C ASN A 686 19.65 4.61 14.28
N PRO A 687 19.10 5.75 13.86
CA PRO A 687 17.89 5.79 13.05
C PRO A 687 18.09 5.22 11.64
N LEU A 688 19.27 5.44 11.04
CA LEU A 688 19.62 4.93 9.71
C LEU A 688 20.00 3.43 9.71
N ALA A 689 20.72 2.95 10.73
CA ALA A 689 21.14 1.56 10.87
C ALA A 689 19.98 0.60 11.21
N SER A 690 18.87 1.14 11.73
CA SER A 690 17.65 0.37 12.01
C SER A 690 17.04 -0.24 10.75
N GLY A 691 17.35 0.29 9.56
CA GLY A 691 16.99 -0.31 8.27
C GLY A 691 17.86 -1.52 7.88
N GLU A 692 19.12 -1.58 8.31
CA GLU A 692 20.06 -2.67 7.96
C GLU A 692 19.81 -3.94 8.79
N HIS A 693 19.31 -3.80 10.02
CA HIS A 693 18.90 -4.95 10.85
C HIS A 693 17.71 -5.74 10.28
N PHE A 694 16.93 -5.16 9.35
CA PHE A 694 15.89 -5.89 8.59
C PHE A 694 16.48 -6.99 7.71
N HIS A 695 17.71 -6.83 7.19
CA HIS A 695 18.36 -7.84 6.36
C HIS A 695 18.85 -9.05 7.16
N MET A 696 19.31 -8.84 8.40
CA MET A 696 20.03 -9.86 9.16
C MET A 696 19.11 -10.82 9.94
N LEU A 697 17.97 -10.34 10.46
CA LEU A 697 16.98 -11.18 11.16
C LEU A 697 16.22 -12.12 10.21
N PHE A 698 16.06 -11.76 8.93
CA PHE A 698 15.48 -12.64 7.92
C PHE A 698 16.45 -13.74 7.46
N ALA A 699 17.76 -13.54 7.59
CA ALA A 699 18.77 -14.56 7.29
C ALA A 699 18.81 -15.70 8.32
N LEU A 700 18.21 -15.53 9.49
CA LEU A 700 18.29 -16.46 10.63
C LEU A 700 16.99 -17.18 10.99
N PHE A 701 15.91 -17.02 10.21
CA PHE A 701 14.73 -17.89 10.35
C PHE A 701 14.79 -19.08 9.37
N PRO A 702 15.09 -20.29 9.84
CA PRO A 702 14.84 -21.50 9.07
C PRO A 702 13.33 -21.83 9.17
N ARG A 703 12.75 -22.22 8.02
CA ARG A 703 11.40 -22.80 7.81
C ARG A 703 10.36 -21.84 7.20
N CYS A 704 10.47 -21.34 5.96
CA CYS A 704 10.57 -22.08 4.68
C CYS A 704 11.40 -23.36 4.75
N VAL A 705 10.76 -24.51 4.99
CA VAL A 705 11.42 -25.82 5.12
C VAL A 705 10.48 -26.81 4.45
N LYS A 706 10.92 -27.72 3.59
CA LYS A 706 12.24 -28.15 3.08
C LYS A 706 11.94 -28.62 1.65
N THR A 707 12.84 -28.55 0.66
CA THR A 707 14.01 -29.42 0.50
C THR A 707 15.00 -28.84 -0.53
N SER A 708 16.30 -29.03 -0.29
CA SER A 708 17.45 -28.67 -1.16
C SER A 708 17.88 -29.91 -2.03
N PRO A 709 18.91 -29.88 -2.93
CA PRO A 709 20.02 -28.92 -3.04
C PRO A 709 20.33 -28.34 -4.43
N MET A 710 21.07 -27.22 -4.40
CA MET A 710 21.98 -26.68 -5.41
C MET A 710 21.40 -25.69 -6.44
N SER A 711 21.85 -24.42 -6.28
CA SER A 711 21.93 -23.36 -7.30
C SER A 711 20.63 -22.82 -7.91
N MET A 712 19.97 -21.83 -7.27
CA MET A 712 19.58 -20.55 -7.91
C MET A 712 18.96 -19.59 -6.88
N THR A 713 19.09 -18.31 -7.17
CA THR A 713 19.18 -17.15 -6.27
C THR A 713 17.89 -16.74 -5.54
N TYR A 714 18.08 -16.34 -4.29
CA TYR A 714 17.09 -15.97 -3.27
C TYR A 714 16.63 -14.49 -3.36
N ASP A 715 16.31 -13.97 -4.56
CA ASP A 715 16.11 -12.52 -4.77
C ASP A 715 14.65 -12.04 -5.01
N LYS A 716 13.59 -12.83 -4.78
CA LYS A 716 12.22 -12.44 -5.23
C LYS A 716 11.05 -12.52 -4.23
N CYS A 717 11.27 -12.36 -2.93
CA CYS A 717 10.17 -12.08 -1.99
C CYS A 717 10.11 -10.65 -1.45
N PHE A 718 11.20 -9.87 -1.53
CA PHE A 718 11.21 -8.46 -1.10
C PHE A 718 12.30 -7.66 -1.85
N SER A 719 12.31 -7.69 -3.18
CA SER A 719 13.19 -6.85 -3.99
C SER A 719 12.51 -5.54 -4.37
N ASN A 720 12.34 -4.67 -3.37
CA ASN A 720 12.42 -3.20 -3.47
C ASN A 720 12.37 -2.61 -2.05
N ALA A 721 13.30 -3.05 -1.20
CA ALA A 721 13.54 -2.41 0.09
C ALA A 721 14.40 -1.16 -0.10
N LEU A 722 13.80 -0.05 -0.53
CA LEU A 722 14.35 1.26 -0.17
C LEU A 722 14.03 1.53 1.30
N ALA A 723 14.73 0.85 2.22
CA ALA A 723 14.63 1.05 3.65
C ALA A 723 15.98 1.54 4.21
N THR A 724 16.40 2.73 3.80
CA THR A 724 17.44 3.50 4.50
C THR A 724 16.86 4.09 5.79
N GLY A 725 16.59 3.26 6.80
CA GLY A 725 16.19 3.60 8.17
C GLY A 725 15.07 4.65 8.37
N PHE A 726 14.92 5.11 9.61
CA PHE A 726 14.11 6.28 9.96
C PHE A 726 14.92 7.56 9.71
N ASN A 727 14.31 8.59 9.16
CA ASN A 727 14.92 9.92 9.04
C ASN A 727 14.39 10.89 10.11
N VAL A 728 13.20 10.60 10.65
CA VAL A 728 12.51 11.47 11.63
C VAL A 728 12.11 10.61 12.83
N VAL A 729 12.78 10.81 13.95
CA VAL A 729 12.55 10.06 15.20
C VAL A 729 12.07 10.93 16.36
N ASP A 730 11.78 12.20 16.06
CA ASP A 730 11.50 13.24 17.04
C ASP A 730 10.17 13.97 16.85
N ALA A 731 9.67 14.01 15.62
CA ALA A 731 8.39 14.59 15.27
C ALA A 731 7.38 13.52 14.85
N ALA A 732 6.09 13.87 14.98
CA ALA A 732 4.99 13.07 14.49
C ALA A 732 4.80 13.22 12.97
N CYS A 733 4.36 12.15 12.31
CA CYS A 733 3.95 12.23 10.91
C CYS A 733 2.61 12.96 10.74
N CYS A 734 1.65 12.74 11.64
CA CYS A 734 0.32 13.33 11.65
C CYS A 734 0.12 14.20 12.90
N GLY A 735 -0.12 15.49 12.70
CA GLY A 735 -0.44 16.46 13.76
C GLY A 735 -0.16 17.88 13.28
N ASN A 736 -0.24 18.89 14.16
CA ASN A 736 0.08 20.28 13.80
C ASN A 736 1.07 20.93 14.78
N GLY A 737 1.62 22.06 14.35
CA GLY A 737 2.50 22.91 15.14
C GLY A 737 3.90 22.31 15.32
N THR A 738 4.56 22.69 16.42
CA THR A 738 5.93 22.27 16.70
C THR A 738 6.01 20.75 16.84
N LEU A 739 6.96 20.12 16.13
CA LEU A 739 7.14 18.66 16.04
C LEU A 739 5.87 17.89 15.57
N ASN A 740 4.89 18.58 14.96
CA ASN A 740 3.54 18.07 14.72
C ASN A 740 2.88 17.51 15.99
N ALA A 741 3.21 18.05 17.17
CA ALA A 741 2.77 17.51 18.45
C ALA A 741 1.91 18.48 19.28
N GLU A 742 1.84 19.75 18.88
CA GLU A 742 1.09 20.81 19.57
C GLU A 742 -0.43 20.55 19.50
N GLN A 743 -0.93 20.10 18.36
CA GLN A 743 -2.31 19.64 18.20
C GLN A 743 -2.36 18.17 17.77
N PRO A 744 -3.42 17.43 18.15
CA PRO A 744 -3.56 16.02 17.80
C PRO A 744 -3.69 15.80 16.28
N CYS A 745 -3.42 14.56 15.85
CA CYS A 745 -3.78 14.09 14.52
C CYS A 745 -5.30 14.15 14.35
N THR A 746 -5.78 14.96 13.41
CA THR A 746 -7.20 15.12 13.06
C THR A 746 -7.32 15.17 11.54
N VAL A 747 -8.54 15.28 11.02
CA VAL A 747 -8.79 15.47 9.59
C VAL A 747 -8.15 16.75 9.01
N TYR A 748 -7.76 17.71 9.87
CA TYR A 748 -7.09 18.97 9.52
C TYR A 748 -5.61 19.00 9.90
N ALA A 749 -5.04 17.87 10.33
CA ALA A 749 -3.64 17.80 10.68
C ALA A 749 -2.74 17.84 9.43
N ASN A 750 -1.52 18.35 9.60
CA ASN A 750 -0.44 18.14 8.65
C ASN A 750 -0.12 16.65 8.61
N LEU A 751 0.07 16.12 7.41
CA LEU A 751 0.49 14.75 7.17
C LEU A 751 1.87 14.76 6.51
N CYS A 752 2.79 13.96 7.02
CA CYS A 752 4.12 13.84 6.45
C CYS A 752 4.10 13.18 5.05
N PRO A 753 5.03 13.54 4.15
CA PRO A 753 5.03 13.05 2.78
C PRO A 753 5.41 11.56 2.68
N ASN A 754 6.30 11.07 3.56
CA ASN A 754 6.70 9.67 3.63
C ASN A 754 6.74 9.15 5.07
N ARG A 755 5.64 8.53 5.49
CA ARG A 755 5.47 7.93 6.82
C ARG A 755 6.38 6.75 7.11
N ASN A 756 6.97 6.11 6.10
CA ASN A 756 7.95 5.02 6.30
C ASN A 756 9.28 5.54 6.87
N LYS A 757 9.52 6.85 6.83
CA LYS A 757 10.68 7.52 7.41
C LYS A 757 10.48 8.01 8.84
N TYR A 758 9.27 7.89 9.39
CA TYR A 758 8.90 8.42 10.71
C TYR A 758 8.76 7.30 11.74
N LEU A 759 9.36 7.49 12.92
CA LEU A 759 9.15 6.60 14.06
C LEU A 759 7.73 6.75 14.62
N PHE A 760 7.29 8.00 14.76
CA PHE A 760 6.01 8.35 15.36
C PHE A 760 4.96 8.68 14.30
N TRP A 761 3.81 8.02 14.39
CA TRP A 761 2.64 8.31 13.58
C TRP A 761 1.99 9.61 14.02
N ASP A 762 1.57 9.68 15.28
CA ASP A 762 1.06 10.90 15.90
C ASP A 762 1.95 11.31 17.08
N ARG A 763 1.49 12.21 17.94
CA ARG A 763 2.28 12.73 19.06
C ARG A 763 2.64 11.70 20.15
N TYR A 764 2.13 10.47 20.07
CA TYR A 764 2.41 9.37 21.00
C TYR A 764 2.79 8.06 20.30
N HIS A 765 2.04 7.69 19.27
CA HIS A 765 1.96 6.31 18.78
C HIS A 765 2.95 6.04 17.64
N PRO A 766 3.42 4.79 17.49
CA PRO A 766 4.36 4.43 16.42
C PRO A 766 3.69 4.35 15.05
N THR A 767 4.47 4.58 13.98
CA THR A 767 4.05 4.23 12.62
C THR A 767 3.90 2.71 12.44
N GLN A 768 3.21 2.27 11.39
CA GLN A 768 3.13 0.85 11.03
C GLN A 768 4.54 0.24 10.82
N VAL A 769 5.49 1.00 10.25
CA VAL A 769 6.86 0.53 10.03
C VAL A 769 7.58 0.33 11.37
N ALA A 770 7.45 1.28 12.29
CA ALA A 770 7.97 1.14 13.65
C ALA A 770 7.33 -0.05 14.40
N SER A 771 6.01 -0.20 14.28
CA SER A 771 5.26 -1.33 14.83
C SER A 771 5.73 -2.67 14.26
N ARG A 772 6.08 -2.72 12.97
CA ARG A 772 6.64 -3.92 12.32
C ARG A 772 8.00 -4.29 12.85
N LEU A 773 8.88 -3.32 13.01
CA LEU A 773 10.20 -3.55 13.59
C LEU A 773 10.08 -4.02 15.04
N ALA A 774 9.17 -3.43 15.81
CA ALA A 774 8.90 -3.86 17.17
C ALA A 774 8.39 -5.31 17.22
N ALA A 775 7.41 -5.65 16.39
CA ALA A 775 6.87 -7.00 16.28
C ALA A 775 7.94 -8.05 15.92
N LEU A 776 8.79 -7.77 14.92
CA LEU A 776 9.88 -8.66 14.53
C LEU A 776 10.90 -8.85 15.65
N THR A 777 11.24 -7.76 16.36
CA THR A 777 12.18 -7.79 17.48
C THR A 777 11.61 -8.59 18.65
N LEU A 778 10.33 -8.43 18.99
CA LEU A 778 9.67 -9.25 20.01
C LEU A 778 9.61 -10.73 19.62
N TYR A 779 9.36 -10.99 18.33
CA TYR A 779 9.24 -12.34 17.78
C TYR A 779 10.54 -13.14 17.78
N GLY A 780 11.63 -12.54 17.27
CA GLY A 780 12.90 -13.23 17.04
C GLY A 780 14.14 -12.58 17.67
N GLY A 781 13.99 -11.45 18.36
CA GLY A 781 15.11 -10.69 18.91
C GLY A 781 15.88 -11.41 20.02
N GLY A 782 17.10 -10.96 20.24
CA GLY A 782 17.98 -11.49 21.29
C GLY A 782 17.62 -11.01 22.70
N ARG A 783 18.32 -11.54 23.70
CA ARG A 783 18.08 -11.29 25.14
C ARG A 783 18.15 -9.83 25.58
N LYS A 784 18.81 -8.97 24.79
CA LYS A 784 18.80 -7.52 25.01
C LYS A 784 17.39 -6.94 24.94
N PHE A 785 16.58 -7.43 24.01
CA PHE A 785 15.26 -6.88 23.71
C PHE A 785 14.12 -7.74 24.24
N VAL A 786 14.33 -9.05 24.44
CA VAL A 786 13.27 -9.95 24.88
C VAL A 786 13.83 -11.03 25.82
N THR A 787 13.22 -11.23 26.98
CA THR A 787 13.74 -12.13 28.03
C THR A 787 12.62 -12.86 28.78
N PRO A 788 12.81 -14.10 29.27
CA PRO A 788 14.00 -14.96 29.15
C PRO A 788 14.14 -15.63 27.77
N MET A 789 13.08 -15.57 26.97
CA MET A 789 12.97 -16.10 25.62
C MET A 789 12.26 -15.06 24.73
N ASN A 790 12.22 -15.26 23.43
CA ASN A 790 11.44 -14.43 22.52
C ASN A 790 10.03 -15.00 22.27
N PHE A 791 9.18 -14.25 21.58
CA PHE A 791 7.77 -14.60 21.37
C PHE A 791 7.59 -15.84 20.47
N SER A 792 8.52 -16.11 19.55
CA SER A 792 8.51 -17.34 18.75
C SER A 792 8.82 -18.58 19.61
N GLN A 793 9.78 -18.46 20.52
CA GLN A 793 10.13 -19.52 21.46
C GLN A 793 8.99 -19.77 22.44
N LEU A 794 8.40 -18.70 23.01
CA LEU A 794 7.27 -18.79 23.95
C LEU A 794 6.09 -19.60 23.38
N ALA A 795 5.78 -19.43 22.09
CA ALA A 795 4.72 -20.16 21.42
C ALA A 795 5.01 -21.68 21.28
N LEU A 796 6.29 -22.07 21.25
CA LEU A 796 6.74 -23.44 21.08
C LEU A 796 7.05 -24.16 22.40
N VAL A 797 7.05 -23.45 23.54
CA VAL A 797 7.33 -24.06 24.83
C VAL A 797 6.25 -25.10 25.17
N ASP A 798 6.69 -26.34 25.39
CA ASP A 798 5.84 -27.49 25.74
C ASP A 798 4.86 -27.94 24.62
N LEU A 799 5.19 -27.72 23.34
CA LEU A 799 4.47 -28.24 22.16
C LEU A 799 5.05 -29.55 21.61
#